data_AF-A0A1H6ZZI8-F1
#
_entry.id   AF-A0A1H6ZZI8-F1
#
_cell.length_a   1.000
_cell.length_b   1.000
_cell.length_c   1.000
_cell.angle_alpha   90.00
_cell.angle_beta   90.00
_cell.angle_gamma   90.00
#
_symmetry.space_group_name_H-M   'P 1'
#
loop_
_entity.id
_entity.type
_entity.pdbx_description
1 polymer ?
#
loop_
_entity_poly.entity_id
_entity_poly.type
_entity_poly.pdbx_seq_one_letter_code
_entity_poly.pdbx_strand_id
1 'polypeptide(L)'
;MAINQTDVKLLKSQRLTDEDDGGGRATGTAVVDGEVNNLYSDISRLDRTTGRINLRKGFAGVLTDNADAYLGAHAIVTEGPADPRVSVLLFNSGSQTDERAAARAAIENYVVPSVPARFELLGNQLKGQRAITGVQREEHRIPEIGEVCQLVNGSTSSQYVRITSVDAQVENFIYEYASGQYLTLPRRRLQLGISAALLADYPGGTVNPAGTTDKNLAGQAKSLILSTQVADAARYYGISPLADAVAHGDLTVKVQSVYSQLVPSATKETPLIDQLGGYNRRQMIASGAARSPALIFAQVVAGQSRSFLGTGALPGSITLTINGGVYRDDSKGGFVFVSGSNTFSQISVDYQTGEINAYRATTYTGAASVTYTPAAAITGPAVTGEIVIGLANRGYAYTLNLADAKPKPGTLTISYMALGKWYDLVDPGNGELTGQGSGTLAFGTGSVSFTLEALPDVDSAIIYSYVASNAAEFTQRTGAGVSAKARIRHRLPHDGIMPGSLSATYLVGGVTKTITDNSLGGLTGQASGSIVYATGELDMELTSTPDAGSSISYSYQQGAASAGTQVLNPAPDGAGTVSGTIAGAPLQPGTVQASWSVIRKTPVPSVAQQVTYEQNTIVDVSAQDDGAGGWIGHSGTIDYTTGVFTLRVRGDYTFNEYTYEQEKKRFDISHVS
;
A
#
# COMPACT_ATOMS: atom_id res chain seq x y z
N MET A 1 73.65 28.35 -2.89
CA MET A 1 73.99 27.31 -3.89
C MET A 1 72.72 26.50 -4.04
N ALA A 2 72.09 26.46 -5.22
CA ALA A 2 70.68 26.06 -5.34
C ALA A 2 70.38 24.65 -4.76
N ILE A 3 69.22 24.51 -4.11
CA ILE A 3 68.65 23.22 -3.69
C ILE A 3 68.29 22.43 -4.95
N ASN A 4 68.86 21.25 -5.14
CA ASN A 4 68.58 20.37 -6.27
C ASN A 4 67.46 19.39 -5.92
N GLN A 5 66.84 18.81 -6.97
CA GLN A 5 65.79 17.80 -6.80
C GLN A 5 66.29 16.57 -6.01
N THR A 6 67.58 16.24 -6.11
CA THR A 6 68.21 15.14 -5.37
C THR A 6 68.30 15.37 -3.87
N ASP A 7 68.19 16.62 -3.42
CA ASP A 7 68.41 17.02 -2.03
C ASP A 7 67.13 16.91 -1.19
N VAL A 8 65.97 16.82 -1.85
CA VAL A 8 64.69 16.53 -1.21
C VAL A 8 64.61 15.02 -0.93
N LYS A 9 64.60 14.64 0.35
CA LYS A 9 64.58 13.24 0.80
C LYS A 9 63.38 12.98 1.70
N LEU A 10 62.89 11.74 1.67
CA LEU A 10 62.04 11.20 2.73
C LEU A 10 62.94 10.71 3.86
N LEU A 11 62.73 11.19 5.08
CA LEU A 11 63.53 10.88 6.26
C LEU A 11 62.76 9.94 7.19
N LYS A 12 63.49 9.05 7.87
CA LYS A 12 62.95 8.12 8.86
C LYS A 12 62.62 8.84 10.16
N SER A 13 61.57 8.39 10.84
CA SER A 13 61.27 8.78 12.22
C SER A 13 62.26 8.18 13.22
N GLN A 14 62.35 8.78 14.41
CA GLN A 14 63.19 8.30 15.51
C GLN A 14 62.98 6.81 15.80
N ARG A 15 61.72 6.37 15.79
CA ARG A 15 61.34 4.96 15.89
C ARG A 15 60.52 4.57 14.68
N LEU A 16 61.07 3.70 13.84
CA LEU A 16 60.36 3.09 12.75
C LEU A 16 59.82 1.73 13.22
N THR A 17 58.91 1.75 14.20
CA THR A 17 58.17 0.57 14.71
C THR A 17 56.67 0.72 14.44
N ASP A 18 55.94 -0.40 14.42
CA ASP A 18 54.47 -0.42 14.30
C ASP A 18 53.79 -0.51 15.69
N GLU A 19 54.58 -0.32 16.74
CA GLU A 19 54.16 -0.34 18.14
C GLU A 19 53.59 1.03 18.55
N ASP A 20 52.92 1.10 19.70
CA ASP A 20 52.26 2.32 20.20
C ASP A 20 53.21 3.54 20.30
N ASP A 21 54.50 3.27 20.50
CA ASP A 21 55.57 4.24 20.65
C ASP A 21 56.26 4.61 19.31
N GLY A 22 55.85 4.01 18.20
CA GLY A 22 56.39 4.26 16.86
C GLY A 22 56.19 5.71 16.41
N GLY A 23 57.16 6.29 15.71
CA GLY A 23 57.14 7.70 15.29
C GLY A 23 58.16 8.56 16.05
N GLY A 24 57.73 9.72 16.54
CA GLY A 24 58.59 10.68 17.25
C GLY A 24 59.20 11.74 16.32
N ARG A 25 60.42 12.20 16.63
CA ARG A 25 61.11 13.30 15.89
C ARG A 25 61.70 12.81 14.56
N ALA A 26 61.92 13.75 13.64
CA ALA A 26 62.67 13.50 12.41
C ALA A 26 64.13 13.14 12.71
N THR A 27 64.68 12.21 11.92
CA THR A 27 66.12 11.89 11.94
C THR A 27 66.80 12.39 10.66
N GLY A 28 68.12 12.50 10.66
CA GLY A 28 68.89 12.79 9.44
C GLY A 28 69.04 11.58 8.49
N THR A 29 68.41 10.44 8.80
CA THR A 29 68.56 9.22 8.00
C THR A 29 67.50 9.19 6.90
N ALA A 30 67.93 9.26 5.65
CA ALA A 30 67.03 9.13 4.50
C ALA A 30 66.53 7.69 4.33
N VAL A 31 65.29 7.56 3.85
CA VAL A 31 64.77 6.35 3.23
C VAL A 31 65.42 6.23 1.86
N VAL A 32 66.14 5.14 1.64
CA VAL A 32 66.86 4.88 0.39
C VAL A 32 65.85 4.39 -0.66
N ASP A 33 65.92 4.97 -1.84
CA ASP A 33 65.09 4.60 -2.98
C ASP A 33 65.43 3.19 -3.49
N GLY A 34 64.41 2.44 -3.92
CA GLY A 34 64.54 1.07 -4.43
C GLY A 34 64.86 -0.02 -3.39
N GLU A 35 65.15 0.33 -2.12
CA GLU A 35 65.32 -0.66 -1.06
C GLU A 35 63.98 -1.19 -0.55
N VAL A 36 63.82 -2.52 -0.63
CA VAL A 36 62.66 -3.21 -0.06
C VAL A 36 62.75 -3.19 1.46
N ASN A 37 61.60 -3.14 2.13
CA ASN A 37 61.49 -3.15 3.59
C ASN A 37 62.06 -1.92 4.32
N ASN A 38 62.22 -0.80 3.60
CA ASN A 38 62.88 0.40 4.16
C ASN A 38 61.96 1.26 5.05
N LEU A 39 60.65 1.28 4.75
CA LEU A 39 59.64 2.05 5.48
C LEU A 39 58.57 1.16 6.14
N TYR A 40 58.14 0.11 5.44
CA TYR A 40 57.21 -0.90 5.92
C TYR A 40 57.87 -2.27 5.79
N SER A 41 57.61 -3.18 6.72
CA SER A 41 58.05 -4.57 6.63
C SER A 41 57.16 -5.38 5.67
N ASP A 42 57.65 -6.54 5.26
CA ASP A 42 56.88 -7.51 4.47
C ASP A 42 55.55 -7.89 5.14
N ILE A 43 54.55 -8.16 4.31
CA ILE A 43 53.20 -8.53 4.73
C ILE A 43 53.17 -10.04 5.02
N SER A 44 52.76 -10.44 6.23
CA SER A 44 52.67 -11.85 6.58
C SER A 44 51.40 -12.52 6.01
N ARG A 45 51.39 -13.86 5.91
CA ARG A 45 50.19 -14.62 5.51
C ARG A 45 49.03 -14.42 6.48
N LEU A 46 49.32 -14.21 7.76
CA LEU A 46 48.31 -13.95 8.78
C LEU A 46 47.66 -12.58 8.52
N ASP A 47 48.46 -11.55 8.30
CA ASP A 47 47.97 -10.20 7.99
C ASP A 47 47.08 -10.19 6.75
N ARG A 48 47.38 -11.04 5.76
CA ARG A 48 46.57 -11.21 4.55
C ARG A 48 45.22 -11.91 4.81
N THR A 49 45.10 -12.68 5.89
CA THR A 49 43.89 -13.45 6.24
C THR A 49 43.01 -12.69 7.23
N THR A 50 43.60 -12.07 8.25
CA THR A 50 42.86 -11.37 9.32
C THR A 50 42.68 -9.88 9.04
N GLY A 51 43.45 -9.32 8.11
CA GLY A 51 43.60 -7.87 7.94
C GLY A 51 44.48 -7.27 9.04
N ARG A 52 45.28 -6.27 8.68
CA ARG A 52 46.10 -5.48 9.61
C ARG A 52 46.24 -4.04 9.11
N ILE A 53 46.41 -3.11 10.04
CA ILE A 53 46.74 -1.70 9.75
C ILE A 53 48.16 -1.41 10.25
N ASN A 54 49.01 -0.92 9.35
CA ASN A 54 50.33 -0.41 9.68
C ASN A 54 50.35 1.11 9.51
N LEU A 55 50.88 1.84 10.48
CA LEU A 55 51.01 3.29 10.47
C LEU A 55 52.48 3.62 10.69
N ARG A 56 53.08 4.35 9.76
CA ARG A 56 54.47 4.79 9.81
C ARG A 56 54.54 6.29 9.62
N LYS A 57 55.41 6.94 10.39
CA LYS A 57 55.69 8.35 10.24
C LYS A 57 56.96 8.55 9.41
N GLY A 58 56.85 9.34 8.36
CA GLY A 58 57.97 9.81 7.55
C GLY A 58 57.98 11.33 7.50
N PHE A 59 59.14 11.91 7.25
CA PHE A 59 59.31 13.36 7.12
C PHE A 59 59.84 13.71 5.75
N ALA A 60 59.23 14.66 5.05
CA ALA A 60 59.87 15.26 3.89
C ALA A 60 60.83 16.34 4.37
N GLY A 61 62.10 16.25 3.97
CA GLY A 61 63.12 17.21 4.38
C GLY A 61 64.15 17.44 3.28
N VAL A 62 64.82 18.58 3.35
CA VAL A 62 65.95 18.89 2.47
C VAL A 62 67.25 18.61 3.23
N LEU A 63 68.10 17.79 2.64
CA LEU A 63 69.44 17.49 3.14
C LEU A 63 70.45 18.24 2.28
N THR A 64 70.79 19.46 2.70
CA THR A 64 71.81 20.29 2.08
C THR A 64 72.69 20.92 3.15
N ASP A 65 73.95 21.19 2.80
CA ASP A 65 74.89 21.94 3.65
C ASP A 65 74.76 23.48 3.47
N ASN A 66 73.69 23.94 2.82
CA ASN A 66 73.43 25.35 2.53
C ASN A 66 72.35 25.92 3.47
N ALA A 67 72.25 27.25 3.54
CA ALA A 67 71.25 27.97 4.33
C ALA A 67 70.14 28.61 3.46
N ASP A 68 69.98 28.12 2.22
CA ASP A 68 68.99 28.65 1.28
C ASP A 68 67.56 28.31 1.74
N ALA A 69 66.65 29.27 1.70
CA ALA A 69 65.30 29.11 2.22
C ALA A 69 64.47 28.14 1.35
N TYR A 70 63.99 27.05 1.96
CA TYR A 70 63.10 26.10 1.31
C TYR A 70 61.63 26.45 1.62
N LEU A 71 60.84 26.69 0.57
CA LEU A 71 59.48 27.24 0.66
C LEU A 71 58.38 26.18 0.90
N GLY A 72 58.77 24.91 1.11
CA GLY A 72 57.86 23.82 1.45
C GLY A 72 58.01 22.61 0.53
N ALA A 73 57.61 21.45 1.05
CA ALA A 73 57.55 20.19 0.31
C ALA A 73 56.09 19.74 0.17
N HIS A 74 55.79 19.10 -0.96
CA HIS A 74 54.56 18.35 -1.16
C HIS A 74 54.88 16.87 -1.28
N ALA A 75 54.04 16.01 -0.71
CA ALA A 75 54.13 14.57 -0.86
C ALA A 75 52.88 14.08 -1.60
N ILE A 76 53.08 13.23 -2.59
CA ILE A 76 52.02 12.60 -3.36
C ILE A 76 52.29 11.10 -3.47
N VAL A 77 51.23 10.30 -3.56
CA VAL A 77 51.32 8.89 -3.92
C VAL A 77 51.12 8.80 -5.43
N THR A 78 52.17 8.44 -6.16
CA THR A 78 52.15 8.38 -7.64
C THR A 78 51.77 7.02 -8.18
N GLU A 79 52.01 5.95 -7.42
CA GLU A 79 51.73 4.58 -7.81
C GLU A 79 51.12 3.82 -6.63
N GLY A 80 50.06 3.08 -6.90
CA GLY A 80 49.40 2.25 -5.88
C GLY A 80 50.12 0.91 -5.68
N PRO A 81 49.83 0.19 -4.58
CA PRO A 81 50.33 -1.16 -4.38
C PRO A 81 49.90 -2.11 -5.51
N ALA A 82 50.80 -3.00 -5.94
CA ALA A 82 50.48 -4.01 -6.95
C ALA A 82 49.45 -5.05 -6.50
N ASP A 83 49.27 -5.24 -5.18
CA ASP A 83 48.22 -6.11 -4.61
C ASP A 83 46.93 -5.30 -4.42
N PRO A 84 45.82 -5.66 -5.09
CA PRO A 84 44.53 -4.98 -4.95
C PRO A 84 43.95 -4.97 -3.53
N ARG A 85 44.44 -5.85 -2.63
CA ARG A 85 44.00 -5.93 -1.23
C ARG A 85 44.76 -4.99 -0.30
N VAL A 86 45.73 -4.23 -0.80
CA VAL A 86 46.53 -3.30 -0.02
C VAL A 86 46.19 -1.88 -0.44
N SER A 87 45.66 -1.09 0.49
CA SER A 87 45.45 0.34 0.32
C SER A 87 46.56 1.12 1.03
N VAL A 88 47.02 2.22 0.43
CA VAL A 88 47.96 3.16 1.04
C VAL A 88 47.32 4.54 1.05
N LEU A 89 47.31 5.15 2.23
CA LEU A 89 46.77 6.48 2.48
C LEU A 89 47.79 7.31 3.27
N LEU A 90 47.95 8.56 2.88
CA LEU A 90 48.69 9.56 3.62
C LEU A 90 47.70 10.40 4.43
N PHE A 91 48.03 10.70 5.67
CA PHE A 91 47.31 11.68 6.47
C PHE A 91 48.31 12.51 7.27
N ASN A 92 47.89 13.69 7.69
CA ASN A 92 48.72 14.59 8.49
C ASN A 92 48.04 14.83 9.84
N SER A 93 48.74 14.54 10.94
CA SER A 93 48.29 14.80 12.31
C SER A 93 48.54 16.25 12.76
N GLY A 94 49.25 17.06 11.97
CA GLY A 94 49.65 18.42 12.31
C GLY A 94 50.78 18.51 13.33
N SER A 95 51.31 17.37 13.80
CA SER A 95 52.34 17.30 14.83
C SER A 95 53.67 16.81 14.25
N GLN A 96 54.76 17.49 14.62
CA GLN A 96 56.12 17.07 14.25
C GLN A 96 56.64 15.93 15.13
N THR A 97 56.03 15.66 16.29
CA THR A 97 56.56 14.73 17.30
C THR A 97 55.57 13.68 17.77
N ASP A 98 54.40 13.57 17.14
CA ASP A 98 53.44 12.53 17.49
C ASP A 98 53.99 11.12 17.29
N GLU A 99 53.48 10.25 18.16
CA GLU A 99 53.70 8.81 18.16
C GLU A 99 52.44 8.11 17.64
N ARG A 100 52.57 6.83 17.30
CA ARG A 100 51.51 6.01 16.71
C ARG A 100 50.24 6.05 17.54
N ALA A 101 50.33 6.00 18.87
CA ALA A 101 49.14 6.06 19.74
C ALA A 101 48.31 7.33 19.51
N ALA A 102 48.97 8.49 19.35
CA ALA A 102 48.29 9.76 19.07
C ALA A 102 47.72 9.81 17.65
N ALA A 103 48.47 9.32 16.67
CA ALA A 103 48.03 9.18 15.29
C ALA A 103 46.81 8.24 15.16
N ARG A 104 46.82 7.11 15.87
CA ARG A 104 45.72 6.16 15.95
C ARG A 104 44.48 6.80 16.59
N ALA A 105 44.66 7.51 17.70
CA ALA A 105 43.56 8.24 18.32
C ALA A 105 42.93 9.26 17.36
N ALA A 106 43.74 9.97 16.56
CA ALA A 106 43.23 10.90 15.55
C ALA A 106 42.40 10.19 14.46
N ILE A 107 42.79 8.97 14.06
CA ILE A 107 42.02 8.15 13.10
C ILE A 107 40.72 7.62 13.75
N GLU A 108 40.78 7.13 14.98
CA GLU A 108 39.62 6.57 15.70
C GLU A 108 38.59 7.65 16.09
N ASN A 109 39.04 8.88 16.36
CA ASN A 109 38.19 10.03 16.67
C ASN A 109 37.34 10.52 15.47
N TYR A 110 37.38 9.84 14.31
CA TYR A 110 36.48 10.08 13.18
C TYR A 110 34.99 9.99 13.56
N VAL A 111 34.68 9.21 14.59
CA VAL A 111 33.31 8.92 15.04
C VAL A 111 33.12 9.55 16.43
N VAL A 112 32.54 10.74 16.47
CA VAL A 112 32.34 11.50 17.72
C VAL A 112 30.96 11.18 18.30
N PRO A 113 30.83 10.95 19.62
CA PRO A 113 29.51 10.87 20.25
C PRO A 113 28.73 12.18 20.04
N SER A 114 27.51 12.08 19.53
CA SER A 114 26.67 13.22 19.22
C SER A 114 25.57 13.39 20.28
N VAL A 115 24.48 12.65 20.13
CA VAL A 115 23.31 12.71 21.01
C VAL A 115 22.95 11.32 21.54
N PRO A 116 22.21 11.22 22.65
CA PRO A 116 21.68 9.93 23.12
C PRO A 116 20.94 9.20 22.00
N ALA A 117 21.23 7.91 21.83
CA ALA A 117 20.57 7.06 20.86
C ALA A 117 19.06 6.95 21.18
N ARG A 118 18.25 6.63 20.17
CA ARG A 118 16.78 6.54 20.31
C ARG A 118 16.30 5.25 20.99
N PHE A 119 17.16 4.61 21.77
CA PHE A 119 16.88 3.42 22.59
C PHE A 119 17.79 3.42 23.83
N GLU A 120 17.32 2.78 24.90
CA GLU A 120 18.03 2.69 26.19
C GLU A 120 18.37 1.24 26.52
N LEU A 121 19.44 0.99 27.30
CA LEU A 121 19.81 -0.37 27.70
C LEU A 121 18.79 -0.95 28.69
N LEU A 122 18.36 -2.18 28.40
CA LEU A 122 17.45 -2.95 29.24
C LEU A 122 18.24 -4.03 29.99
N GLY A 123 18.29 -3.91 31.32
CA GLY A 123 19.07 -4.81 32.17
C GLY A 123 20.59 -4.71 31.97
N ASN A 124 21.35 -5.41 32.81
CA ASN A 124 22.81 -5.32 32.81
C ASN A 124 23.43 -6.06 31.63
N GLN A 125 24.29 -5.38 30.89
CA GLN A 125 25.14 -5.98 29.86
C GLN A 125 26.51 -6.27 30.48
N LEU A 126 26.93 -7.53 30.40
CA LEU A 126 28.12 -8.02 31.09
C LEU A 126 29.33 -8.08 30.15
N LYS A 127 30.52 -7.87 30.71
CA LYS A 127 31.80 -8.06 30.03
C LYS A 127 31.85 -9.43 29.36
N GLY A 128 32.30 -9.46 28.11
CA GLY A 128 32.38 -10.67 27.28
C GLY A 128 31.14 -10.94 26.43
N GLN A 129 29.99 -10.29 26.68
CA GLN A 129 28.81 -10.45 25.85
C GLN A 129 29.01 -9.87 24.44
N ARG A 130 28.41 -10.52 23.43
CA ARG A 130 28.41 -10.12 22.02
C ARG A 130 27.03 -9.68 21.52
N ALA A 131 26.10 -9.46 22.44
CA ALA A 131 24.81 -8.86 22.17
C ALA A 131 24.45 -7.91 23.30
N ILE A 132 23.73 -6.84 22.97
CA ILE A 132 23.16 -5.92 23.93
C ILE A 132 21.64 -5.94 23.81
N THR A 133 20.96 -5.80 24.95
CA THR A 133 19.50 -5.67 24.99
C THR A 133 19.12 -4.23 25.28
N GLY A 134 18.19 -3.71 24.49
CA GLY A 134 17.65 -2.37 24.65
C GLY A 134 16.13 -2.34 24.63
N VAL A 135 15.58 -1.18 25.03
CA VAL A 135 14.17 -0.85 24.91
C VAL A 135 14.02 0.44 24.13
N GLN A 136 13.01 0.47 23.26
CA GLN A 136 12.71 1.57 22.38
C GLN A 136 11.20 1.81 22.34
N ARG A 137 10.79 3.05 22.07
CA ARG A 137 9.37 3.35 21.80
C ARG A 137 8.98 2.94 20.39
N GLU A 138 7.75 2.48 20.20
CA GLU A 138 7.30 1.91 18.92
C GLU A 138 7.38 2.90 17.76
N GLU A 139 7.15 4.19 18.02
CA GLU A 139 7.23 5.28 17.04
C GLU A 139 8.66 5.58 16.57
N HIS A 140 9.68 5.11 17.28
CA HIS A 140 11.06 5.36 16.92
C HIS A 140 11.56 4.32 15.91
N ARG A 141 12.44 4.79 15.02
CA ARG A 141 13.05 3.96 13.98
C ARG A 141 13.97 2.91 14.60
N ILE A 142 13.84 1.69 14.13
CA ILE A 142 14.71 0.57 14.53
C ILE A 142 16.16 0.90 14.11
N PRO A 143 17.16 0.69 14.99
CA PRO A 143 18.57 0.87 14.62
C PRO A 143 18.95 0.02 13.41
N GLU A 144 19.88 0.51 12.60
CA GLU A 144 20.33 -0.22 11.41
C GLU A 144 21.46 -1.19 11.71
N ILE A 145 21.49 -2.29 10.96
CA ILE A 145 22.67 -3.15 10.91
C ILE A 145 23.83 -2.33 10.31
N GLY A 146 24.95 -2.29 11.01
CA GLY A 146 26.15 -1.55 10.63
C GLY A 146 26.29 -0.19 11.31
N GLU A 147 25.25 0.30 12.00
CA GLU A 147 25.30 1.53 12.79
C GLU A 147 26.32 1.40 13.94
N VAL A 148 27.07 2.48 14.18
CA VAL A 148 28.05 2.55 15.27
C VAL A 148 27.44 3.38 16.40
N CYS A 149 27.52 2.86 17.62
CA CYS A 149 27.09 3.56 18.82
C CYS A 149 28.21 3.51 19.86
N GLN A 150 28.25 4.50 20.75
CA GLN A 150 29.15 4.47 21.89
C GLN A 150 28.38 4.15 23.17
N LEU A 151 28.83 3.14 23.90
CA LEU A 151 28.36 2.83 25.25
C LEU A 151 29.23 3.58 26.25
N VAL A 152 28.62 4.35 27.15
CA VAL A 152 29.30 5.15 28.17
C VAL A 152 28.75 4.81 29.54
N ASN A 153 29.62 4.38 30.44
CA ASN A 153 29.31 4.16 31.85
C ASN A 153 30.08 5.17 32.70
N GLY A 154 29.42 6.30 32.99
CA GLY A 154 30.02 7.43 33.71
C GLY A 154 31.32 7.94 33.05
N SER A 155 32.31 8.29 33.88
CA SER A 155 33.67 8.61 33.45
C SER A 155 34.61 7.40 33.40
N THR A 156 34.10 6.20 33.71
CA THR A 156 34.93 5.03 34.06
C THR A 156 35.18 4.11 32.86
N SER A 157 34.24 4.02 31.92
CA SER A 157 34.43 3.22 30.70
C SER A 157 33.58 3.72 29.53
N SER A 158 34.20 3.78 28.35
CA SER A 158 33.53 4.05 27.08
C SER A 158 33.98 3.04 26.03
N GLN A 159 33.05 2.56 25.21
CA GLN A 159 33.35 1.60 24.15
C GLN A 159 32.48 1.87 22.92
N TYR A 160 33.10 1.91 21.75
CA TYR A 160 32.39 1.93 20.47
C TYR A 160 31.99 0.50 20.07
N VAL A 161 30.72 0.32 19.73
CA VAL A 161 30.16 -0.95 19.28
C VAL A 161 29.47 -0.75 17.94
N ARG A 162 29.70 -1.66 17.00
CA ARG A 162 28.98 -1.70 15.72
C ARG A 162 27.90 -2.76 15.79
N ILE A 163 26.68 -2.38 15.42
CA ILE A 163 25.53 -3.29 15.36
C ILE A 163 25.70 -4.24 14.18
N THR A 164 25.54 -5.54 14.40
CA THR A 164 25.72 -6.61 13.39
C THR A 164 24.43 -7.36 13.07
N SER A 165 23.48 -7.35 14.00
CA SER A 165 22.14 -7.92 13.84
C SER A 165 21.17 -7.15 14.74
N VAL A 166 19.91 -7.09 14.30
CA VAL A 166 18.84 -6.41 15.03
C VAL A 166 17.62 -7.33 15.01
N ASP A 167 17.18 -7.75 16.19
CA ASP A 167 15.90 -8.39 16.42
C ASP A 167 15.03 -7.47 17.27
N ALA A 168 13.81 -7.21 16.81
CA ALA A 168 12.93 -6.18 17.33
C ALA A 168 11.53 -6.76 17.57
N GLN A 169 11.12 -6.81 18.83
CA GLN A 169 9.82 -7.37 19.23
C GLN A 169 9.07 -6.39 20.12
N VAL A 170 7.77 -6.20 19.88
CA VAL A 170 6.93 -5.38 20.76
C VAL A 170 6.48 -6.25 21.92
N GLU A 171 6.89 -5.89 23.14
CA GLU A 171 6.55 -6.56 24.38
C GLU A 171 5.79 -5.60 25.30
N ASN A 172 4.86 -6.16 26.08
CA ASN A 172 4.11 -5.44 27.09
C ASN A 172 4.85 -5.50 28.43
N PHE A 173 5.51 -4.42 28.81
CA PHE A 173 6.21 -4.32 30.09
C PHE A 173 5.24 -3.87 31.18
N ILE A 174 5.30 -4.51 32.35
CA ILE A 174 4.49 -4.13 33.51
C ILE A 174 5.32 -3.21 34.40
N TYR A 175 4.84 -1.98 34.60
CA TYR A 175 5.45 -1.00 35.50
C TYR A 175 4.53 -0.75 36.70
N GLU A 176 5.01 -0.99 37.91
CA GLU A 176 4.29 -0.65 39.13
C GLU A 176 4.62 0.79 39.54
N TYR A 177 3.63 1.69 39.48
CA TYR A 177 3.85 3.11 39.79
C TYR A 177 3.46 3.50 41.22
N ALA A 178 2.64 2.67 41.88
CA ALA A 178 2.28 2.76 43.28
C ALA A 178 1.98 1.34 43.78
N SER A 179 2.10 1.10 45.08
CA SER A 179 1.89 -0.22 45.69
C SER A 179 0.58 -0.87 45.20
N GLY A 180 0.69 -1.92 44.40
CA GLY A 180 -0.44 -2.67 43.84
C GLY A 180 -1.14 -2.05 42.61
N GLN A 181 -0.60 -0.98 42.02
CA GLN A 181 -1.11 -0.36 40.78
C GLN A 181 -0.11 -0.52 39.63
N TYR A 182 -0.54 -1.24 38.60
CA TYR A 182 0.29 -1.63 37.46
C TYR A 182 -0.14 -0.90 36.18
N LEU A 183 0.84 -0.37 35.46
CA LEU A 183 0.69 0.21 34.12
C LEU A 183 1.34 -0.73 33.11
N THR A 184 0.60 -1.17 32.11
CA THR A 184 1.16 -1.94 30.99
C THR A 184 1.67 -0.96 29.93
N LEU A 185 2.94 -1.08 29.57
CA LEU A 185 3.64 -0.22 28.63
C LEU A 185 4.06 -1.06 27.41
N PRO A 186 3.40 -0.90 26.24
CA PRO A 186 3.90 -1.48 25.01
C PRO A 186 5.21 -0.80 24.61
N ARG A 187 6.32 -1.55 24.62
CA ARG A 187 7.63 -1.07 24.19
C ARG A 187 8.28 -2.09 23.28
N ARG A 188 9.09 -1.62 22.34
CA ARG A 188 9.89 -2.48 21.48
C ARG A 188 11.15 -2.90 22.23
N ARG A 189 11.28 -4.19 22.52
CA ARG A 189 12.53 -4.81 22.95
C ARG A 189 13.42 -5.00 21.74
N LEU A 190 14.66 -4.53 21.86
CA LEU A 190 15.70 -4.66 20.86
C LEU A 190 16.76 -5.64 21.37
N GLN A 191 17.05 -6.67 20.60
CA GLN A 191 18.19 -7.55 20.80
C GLN A 191 19.19 -7.30 19.67
N LEU A 192 20.29 -6.65 20.01
CA LEU A 192 21.27 -6.16 19.05
C LEU A 192 22.56 -6.98 19.16
N GLY A 193 22.98 -7.66 18.11
CA GLY A 193 24.30 -8.27 18.07
C GLY A 193 25.38 -7.21 17.85
N ILE A 194 26.53 -7.32 18.53
CA ILE A 194 27.64 -6.36 18.41
C ILE A 194 28.90 -7.02 17.84
N SER A 195 29.71 -6.24 17.11
CA SER A 195 30.89 -6.72 16.39
C SER A 195 32.02 -7.23 17.30
N ALA A 196 32.20 -6.60 18.46
CA ALA A 196 33.22 -6.94 19.45
C ALA A 196 32.57 -7.24 20.79
N ALA A 197 33.21 -8.09 21.60
CA ALA A 197 32.73 -8.37 22.95
C ALA A 197 32.87 -7.12 23.85
N LEU A 198 31.95 -6.96 24.80
CA LEU A 198 32.03 -5.88 25.78
C LEU A 198 33.29 -6.03 26.65
N LEU A 199 34.06 -4.94 26.80
CA LEU A 199 35.29 -4.91 27.59
C LEU A 199 35.04 -4.62 29.08
N ALA A 200 33.88 -4.04 29.38
CA ALA A 200 33.41 -3.68 30.71
C ALA A 200 31.93 -4.00 30.87
N ASP A 201 31.43 -3.92 32.11
CA ASP A 201 30.00 -4.06 32.41
C ASP A 201 29.29 -2.73 32.17
N TYR A 202 28.14 -2.79 31.49
CA TYR A 202 27.27 -1.66 31.20
C TYR A 202 25.90 -1.88 31.85
N PRO A 203 25.64 -1.26 33.02
CA PRO A 203 24.34 -1.33 33.68
C PRO A 203 23.21 -0.77 32.81
N GLY A 204 22.10 -1.50 32.70
CA GLY A 204 20.87 -1.02 32.06
C GLY A 204 19.71 -0.96 33.05
N GLY A 205 18.75 -0.09 32.79
CA GLY A 205 17.60 0.13 33.67
C GLY A 205 16.48 -0.88 33.47
N THR A 206 15.39 -0.66 34.21
CA THR A 206 14.10 -1.34 34.03
C THR A 206 13.12 -0.40 33.34
N VAL A 207 12.15 -0.94 32.60
CA VAL A 207 11.23 -0.12 31.80
C VAL A 207 10.34 0.75 32.70
N ASN A 208 10.25 2.04 32.39
CA ASN A 208 9.33 2.99 33.02
C ASN A 208 8.64 3.85 31.95
N PRO A 209 7.66 4.71 32.30
CA PRO A 209 6.96 5.55 31.32
C PRO A 209 7.89 6.50 30.54
N ALA A 210 9.01 6.92 31.13
CA ALA A 210 9.98 7.81 30.52
C ALA A 210 10.98 7.09 29.58
N GLY A 211 11.15 5.78 29.69
CA GLY A 211 12.19 4.99 29.02
C GLY A 211 12.68 3.88 29.93
N THR A 212 13.87 4.02 30.52
CA THR A 212 14.35 3.16 31.61
C THR A 212 14.70 3.93 32.89
N THR A 213 14.64 3.23 34.03
CA THR A 213 15.06 3.76 35.34
C THR A 213 16.52 4.21 35.33
N ASP A 214 16.83 5.31 36.03
CA ASP A 214 18.19 5.86 36.11
C ASP A 214 19.21 4.95 36.80
N LYS A 215 18.73 3.93 37.50
CA LYS A 215 19.54 2.89 38.12
C LYS A 215 19.08 1.50 37.70
N ASN A 216 20.03 0.55 37.67
CA ASN A 216 19.74 -0.87 37.52
C ASN A 216 19.22 -1.48 38.84
N LEU A 217 18.84 -2.77 38.81
CA LEU A 217 18.36 -3.49 40.01
C LEU A 217 19.41 -3.56 41.14
N ALA A 218 20.70 -3.44 40.81
CA ALA A 218 21.81 -3.43 41.76
C ALA A 218 22.17 -2.01 42.27
N GLY A 219 21.38 -0.99 41.93
CA GLY A 219 21.57 0.40 42.39
C GLY A 219 22.66 1.21 41.67
N GLN A 220 23.25 0.67 40.61
CA GLN A 220 24.26 1.33 39.77
C GLN A 220 23.58 2.26 38.74
N ALA A 221 24.19 3.39 38.43
CA ALA A 221 23.69 4.32 37.42
C ALA A 221 23.61 3.66 36.04
N LYS A 222 22.57 3.96 35.26
CA LYS A 222 22.41 3.42 33.91
C LYS A 222 23.52 3.93 32.98
N SER A 223 23.98 3.05 32.10
CA SER A 223 24.90 3.41 31.02
C SER A 223 24.14 4.12 29.90
N LEU A 224 24.79 5.10 29.31
CA LEU A 224 24.26 5.88 28.19
C LEU A 224 24.70 5.24 26.88
N ILE A 225 23.79 5.22 25.91
CA ILE A 225 24.10 4.89 24.52
C ILE A 225 24.09 6.20 23.76
N LEU A 226 25.21 6.55 23.13
CA LEU A 226 25.33 7.74 22.30
C LEU A 226 25.37 7.31 20.84
N SER A 227 24.51 7.94 20.04
CA SER A 227 24.64 7.92 18.58
C SER A 227 25.92 8.62 18.18
N THR A 228 26.52 8.20 17.07
CA THR A 228 27.76 8.77 16.61
C THR A 228 27.56 9.58 15.35
N GLN A 229 28.22 10.73 15.27
CA GLN A 229 28.32 11.52 14.05
C GLN A 229 29.73 11.43 13.50
N VAL A 230 29.84 11.51 12.18
CA VAL A 230 31.13 11.63 11.50
C VAL A 230 31.63 13.05 11.70
N ALA A 231 32.84 13.19 12.25
CA ALA A 231 33.55 14.46 12.29
C ALA A 231 34.63 14.48 11.19
N ASP A 232 34.80 15.62 10.52
CA ASP A 232 35.89 15.86 9.57
C ASP A 232 37.21 16.06 10.33
N ALA A 233 37.71 14.99 10.95
CA ALA A 233 38.84 15.02 11.87
C ALA A 233 40.20 14.94 11.17
N ALA A 234 40.26 14.35 9.97
CA ALA A 234 41.50 14.19 9.20
C ALA A 234 41.23 14.08 7.70
N ARG A 235 42.07 14.76 6.90
CA ARG A 235 42.09 14.61 5.44
C ARG A 235 43.03 13.48 5.06
N TYR A 236 42.50 12.53 4.29
CA TYR A 236 43.27 11.41 3.74
C TYR A 236 43.59 11.68 2.27
N TYR A 237 44.81 11.35 1.87
CA TYR A 237 45.30 11.48 0.50
C TYR A 237 45.69 10.10 -0.01
N GLY A 238 45.18 9.71 -1.17
CA GLY A 238 45.46 8.42 -1.79
C GLY A 238 45.54 8.54 -3.31
N ILE A 239 45.61 7.40 -3.97
CA ILE A 239 45.61 7.30 -5.44
C ILE A 239 44.44 6.42 -5.89
N SER A 240 43.84 6.78 -7.03
CA SER A 240 42.80 6.01 -7.70
C SER A 240 43.06 6.02 -9.20
N PRO A 241 43.01 4.87 -9.89
CA PRO A 241 43.22 4.81 -11.32
C PRO A 241 42.09 5.52 -12.07
N LEU A 242 42.39 6.00 -13.26
CA LEU A 242 41.40 6.57 -14.17
C LEU A 242 40.43 5.49 -14.63
N ALA A 243 39.14 5.79 -14.60
CA ALA A 243 38.10 4.89 -15.14
C ALA A 243 38.06 4.96 -16.67
N ASP A 244 38.25 6.15 -17.23
CA ASP A 244 38.28 6.43 -18.67
C ASP A 244 39.61 7.10 -19.05
N ALA A 245 40.07 6.89 -20.28
CA ALA A 245 41.26 7.57 -20.77
C ALA A 245 40.99 9.08 -20.92
N VAL A 246 41.92 9.91 -20.44
CA VAL A 246 41.80 11.38 -20.44
C VAL A 246 42.85 11.98 -21.37
N ALA A 247 42.47 12.98 -22.16
CA ALA A 247 43.35 13.72 -23.07
C ALA A 247 43.75 15.09 -22.51
N HIS A 248 44.84 15.64 -23.04
CA HIS A 248 45.29 16.99 -22.66
C HIS A 248 44.27 18.04 -23.11
N GLY A 249 43.65 18.74 -22.15
CA GLY A 249 42.61 19.75 -22.40
C GLY A 249 41.22 19.36 -21.89
N ASP A 250 41.04 18.12 -21.42
CA ASP A 250 39.79 17.69 -20.78
C ASP A 250 39.57 18.43 -19.45
N LEU A 251 38.36 18.97 -19.26
CA LEU A 251 37.98 19.73 -18.07
C LEU A 251 37.43 18.85 -16.94
N THR A 252 37.21 17.56 -17.23
CA THR A 252 36.67 16.58 -16.28
C THR A 252 37.47 15.29 -16.34
N VAL A 253 37.65 14.66 -15.18
CA VAL A 253 38.42 13.42 -15.03
C VAL A 253 37.57 12.42 -14.28
N LYS A 254 37.41 11.22 -14.84
CA LYS A 254 36.67 10.13 -14.19
C LYS A 254 37.66 9.12 -13.59
N VAL A 255 37.56 8.90 -12.30
CA VAL A 255 38.36 7.93 -11.54
C VAL A 255 37.51 6.72 -11.17
N GLN A 256 38.13 5.55 -10.95
CA GLN A 256 37.39 4.34 -10.57
C GLN A 256 36.60 4.49 -9.27
N SER A 257 37.20 5.16 -8.28
CA SER A 257 36.55 5.44 -7.01
C SER A 257 37.24 6.61 -6.30
N VAL A 258 36.47 7.46 -5.65
CA VAL A 258 37.00 8.47 -4.72
C VAL A 258 37.17 7.92 -3.30
N TYR A 259 36.69 6.69 -3.05
CA TYR A 259 36.76 6.02 -1.76
C TYR A 259 37.91 5.01 -1.73
N SER A 260 38.60 4.95 -0.60
CA SER A 260 39.63 3.96 -0.32
C SER A 260 39.48 3.42 1.10
N GLN A 261 39.89 2.19 1.31
CA GLN A 261 39.71 1.50 2.58
C GLN A 261 40.77 1.93 3.59
N LEU A 262 40.35 2.58 4.67
CA LEU A 262 41.23 2.96 5.79
C LEU A 262 41.45 1.79 6.78
N VAL A 263 40.42 0.97 6.95
CA VAL A 263 40.38 -0.16 7.89
C VAL A 263 39.90 -1.39 7.11
N PRO A 264 40.57 -2.55 7.21
CA PRO A 264 40.06 -3.80 6.67
C PRO A 264 38.69 -4.08 7.30
N SER A 265 37.64 -3.86 6.53
CA SER A 265 36.26 -4.03 6.95
C SER A 265 35.58 -4.94 5.95
N ALA A 266 34.87 -5.94 6.46
CA ALA A 266 34.00 -6.76 5.63
C ALA A 266 32.80 -5.90 5.23
N THR A 267 32.70 -5.59 3.94
CA THR A 267 31.44 -5.12 3.35
C THR A 267 30.50 -6.32 3.34
N LYS A 268 29.32 -6.16 3.93
CA LYS A 268 28.26 -7.16 3.87
C LYS A 268 27.14 -6.57 3.04
N GLU A 269 26.92 -7.14 1.87
CA GLU A 269 25.74 -6.85 1.07
C GLU A 269 24.52 -7.41 1.79
N THR A 270 23.49 -6.58 1.97
CA THR A 270 22.19 -7.03 2.43
C THR A 270 21.25 -6.92 1.24
N PRO A 271 20.89 -8.03 0.58
CA PRO A 271 19.93 -7.98 -0.50
C PRO A 271 18.55 -7.64 0.08
N LEU A 272 17.93 -6.58 -0.42
CA LEU A 272 16.52 -6.30 -0.19
C LEU A 272 15.74 -6.98 -1.32
N ILE A 273 15.10 -8.11 -1.01
CA ILE A 273 14.30 -8.90 -1.97
C ILE A 273 12.83 -8.50 -1.80
N ASP A 274 12.10 -8.39 -2.92
CA ASP A 274 10.65 -8.10 -2.94
C ASP A 274 10.23 -6.78 -2.27
N GLN A 275 11.13 -5.79 -2.21
CA GLN A 275 10.77 -4.45 -1.75
C GLN A 275 10.03 -3.69 -2.86
N LEU A 276 8.72 -3.91 -2.95
CA LEU A 276 7.85 -3.19 -3.88
C LEU A 276 7.64 -1.75 -3.41
N GLY A 277 8.17 -0.78 -4.17
CA GLY A 277 7.92 0.65 -3.93
C GLY A 277 6.42 0.98 -4.02
N GLY A 278 5.83 1.45 -2.91
CA GLY A 278 4.44 1.93 -2.85
C GLY A 278 3.33 0.85 -2.84
N TYR A 279 3.61 -0.43 -3.08
CA TYR A 279 2.56 -1.45 -3.25
C TYR A 279 1.87 -1.89 -1.94
N ASN A 280 2.48 -1.63 -0.78
CA ASN A 280 1.95 -2.07 0.52
C ASN A 280 0.87 -1.17 1.13
N ARG A 281 0.39 -0.14 0.43
CA ARG A 281 -0.78 0.65 0.88
C ARG A 281 -1.97 0.44 -0.05
N ARG A 282 -2.61 -0.74 0.08
CA ARG A 282 -3.99 -0.94 -0.39
C ARG A 282 -4.87 0.08 0.33
N GLN A 283 -5.63 0.88 -0.41
CA GLN A 283 -6.38 1.99 0.16
C GLN A 283 -7.87 1.70 0.23
N MET A 284 -8.50 2.10 1.32
CA MET A 284 -9.95 1.95 1.52
C MET A 284 -10.67 3.19 0.98
N ILE A 285 -11.56 3.03 0.01
CA ILE A 285 -12.42 4.10 -0.50
C ILE A 285 -13.84 3.90 0.00
N ALA A 286 -14.48 4.95 0.51
CA ALA A 286 -15.84 4.91 1.00
C ALA A 286 -16.81 4.37 -0.06
N SER A 287 -17.62 3.38 0.27
CA SER A 287 -18.57 2.71 -0.63
C SER A 287 -20.04 3.05 -0.33
N GLY A 288 -20.31 4.00 0.58
CA GLY A 288 -21.66 4.42 0.94
C GLY A 288 -21.72 5.37 2.14
N ALA A 289 -22.94 5.66 2.61
CA ALA A 289 -23.18 6.42 3.83
C ALA A 289 -22.78 5.63 5.08
N ALA A 290 -22.58 6.32 6.20
CA ALA A 290 -22.27 5.69 7.48
C ALA A 290 -23.39 4.72 7.91
N ARG A 291 -22.99 3.57 8.47
CA ARG A 291 -23.87 2.52 9.00
C ARG A 291 -23.66 2.37 10.49
N SER A 292 -24.72 2.00 11.20
CA SER A 292 -24.68 1.73 12.64
C SER A 292 -25.21 0.34 13.01
N PRO A 293 -24.54 -0.76 12.62
CA PRO A 293 -24.98 -2.10 12.99
C PRO A 293 -24.72 -2.40 14.48
N ALA A 294 -25.54 -3.29 15.04
CA ALA A 294 -25.23 -3.95 16.29
C ALA A 294 -24.16 -5.02 16.06
N LEU A 295 -23.19 -5.09 16.98
CA LEU A 295 -22.11 -6.08 16.98
C LEU A 295 -22.32 -7.05 18.14
N ILE A 296 -21.87 -8.29 17.97
CA ILE A 296 -21.82 -9.28 19.03
C ILE A 296 -20.38 -9.78 19.11
N PHE A 297 -19.72 -9.51 20.23
CA PHE A 297 -18.37 -9.99 20.48
C PHE A 297 -18.42 -11.43 20.98
N ALA A 298 -17.68 -12.30 20.32
CA ALA A 298 -17.49 -13.69 20.70
C ALA A 298 -16.05 -13.94 21.15
N GLN A 299 -15.86 -14.96 21.98
CA GLN A 299 -14.54 -15.42 22.39
C GLN A 299 -13.83 -16.11 21.23
N VAL A 300 -12.56 -15.76 21.01
CA VAL A 300 -11.67 -16.50 20.11
C VAL A 300 -10.70 -17.35 20.93
N VAL A 301 -9.92 -16.69 21.80
CA VAL A 301 -9.01 -17.34 22.75
C VAL A 301 -9.13 -16.64 24.12
N ALA A 302 -8.47 -17.19 25.14
CA ALA A 302 -8.42 -16.53 26.45
C ALA A 302 -7.84 -15.10 26.33
N GLY A 303 -8.62 -14.11 26.73
CA GLY A 303 -8.26 -12.70 26.70
C GLY A 303 -8.47 -11.98 25.36
N GLN A 304 -9.03 -12.65 24.35
CA GLN A 304 -9.35 -12.06 23.04
C GLN A 304 -10.82 -12.26 22.65
N SER A 305 -11.47 -11.16 22.34
CA SER A 305 -12.82 -11.10 21.79
C SER A 305 -12.79 -10.59 20.34
N ARG A 306 -13.66 -11.11 19.48
CA ARG A 306 -13.76 -10.68 18.08
C ARG A 306 -15.20 -10.40 17.66
N SER A 307 -15.36 -9.41 16.79
CA SER A 307 -16.59 -9.14 16.05
C SER A 307 -16.22 -8.66 14.64
N PHE A 308 -17.19 -8.67 13.72
CA PHE A 308 -17.02 -8.23 12.34
C PHE A 308 -18.02 -7.12 11.98
N LEU A 309 -17.57 -6.11 11.24
CA LEU A 309 -18.41 -5.04 10.70
C LEU A 309 -19.28 -5.51 9.53
N GLY A 310 -18.92 -6.65 8.91
CA GLY A 310 -19.58 -7.25 7.75
C GLY A 310 -19.12 -6.68 6.40
N THR A 311 -18.48 -5.52 6.38
CA THR A 311 -17.79 -4.95 5.23
C THR A 311 -16.48 -4.31 5.68
N GLY A 312 -15.60 -3.99 4.72
CA GLY A 312 -14.49 -3.09 5.00
C GLY A 312 -14.96 -1.71 5.48
N ALA A 313 -14.08 -0.99 6.16
CA ALA A 313 -14.37 0.30 6.79
C ALA A 313 -13.33 1.36 6.39
N LEU A 314 -13.77 2.61 6.27
CA LEU A 314 -12.87 3.73 5.99
C LEU A 314 -12.04 4.06 7.25
N PRO A 315 -10.69 4.11 7.17
CA PRO A 315 -9.85 4.53 8.29
C PRO A 315 -10.25 5.91 8.83
N GLY A 316 -10.29 6.03 10.14
CA GLY A 316 -10.72 7.24 10.88
C GLY A 316 -12.24 7.41 11.01
N SER A 317 -13.06 6.54 10.41
CA SER A 317 -14.52 6.67 10.43
C SER A 317 -15.22 5.87 11.52
N ILE A 318 -14.52 4.96 12.21
CA ILE A 318 -15.16 4.03 13.15
C ILE A 318 -15.28 4.66 14.55
N THR A 319 -16.49 4.59 15.11
CA THR A 319 -16.78 4.81 16.53
C THR A 319 -17.39 3.54 17.10
N LEU A 320 -16.73 2.93 18.10
CA LEU A 320 -17.14 1.68 18.73
C LEU A 320 -17.56 1.95 20.18
N THR A 321 -18.74 1.47 20.58
CA THR A 321 -19.21 1.45 21.97
C THR A 321 -19.29 0.01 22.45
N ILE A 322 -18.45 -0.36 23.41
CA ILE A 322 -18.30 -1.73 23.92
C ILE A 322 -18.11 -1.72 25.44
N ASN A 323 -18.84 -2.58 26.17
CA ASN A 323 -18.79 -2.68 27.63
C ASN A 323 -18.89 -1.30 28.34
N GLY A 324 -19.76 -0.41 27.85
CA GLY A 324 -19.95 0.93 28.41
C GLY A 324 -18.81 1.94 28.14
N GLY A 325 -17.79 1.58 27.35
CA GLY A 325 -16.75 2.50 26.86
C GLY A 325 -16.93 2.86 25.39
N VAL A 326 -16.62 4.11 25.04
CA VAL A 326 -16.62 4.64 23.67
C VAL A 326 -15.18 4.79 23.20
N TYR A 327 -14.89 4.23 22.03
CA TYR A 327 -13.58 4.19 21.41
C TYR A 327 -13.68 4.74 19.98
N ARG A 328 -12.70 5.56 19.59
CA ARG A 328 -12.63 6.17 18.26
C ARG A 328 -11.40 5.68 17.52
N ASP A 329 -11.59 5.40 16.25
CA ASP A 329 -10.55 4.97 15.31
C ASP A 329 -9.37 5.97 15.24
N ASP A 330 -8.15 5.45 15.33
CA ASP A 330 -6.90 6.22 15.25
C ASP A 330 -6.32 6.34 13.82
N SER A 331 -7.02 5.78 12.83
CA SER A 331 -6.60 5.70 11.42
C SER A 331 -5.34 4.87 11.15
N LYS A 332 -4.87 4.10 12.15
CA LYS A 332 -3.64 3.29 12.11
C LYS A 332 -3.90 1.81 12.46
N GLY A 333 -5.16 1.39 12.53
CA GLY A 333 -5.57 0.02 12.87
C GLY A 333 -5.83 -0.20 14.36
N GLY A 334 -5.85 0.88 15.15
CA GLY A 334 -6.16 0.87 16.58
C GLY A 334 -7.35 1.75 16.93
N PHE A 335 -7.66 1.81 18.22
CA PHE A 335 -8.65 2.73 18.76
C PHE A 335 -8.12 3.51 19.95
N VAL A 336 -8.53 4.77 20.05
CA VAL A 336 -8.33 5.64 21.19
C VAL A 336 -9.58 5.66 22.05
N PHE A 337 -9.44 5.49 23.36
CA PHE A 337 -10.54 5.66 24.31
C PHE A 337 -10.99 7.13 24.37
N VAL A 338 -12.30 7.36 24.32
CA VAL A 338 -12.88 8.70 24.36
C VAL A 338 -13.63 8.96 25.66
N SER A 339 -14.52 8.06 26.07
CA SER A 339 -15.37 8.25 27.25
C SER A 339 -15.98 6.94 27.76
N GLY A 340 -16.49 6.94 29.00
CA GLY A 340 -17.13 5.76 29.61
C GLY A 340 -16.13 4.85 30.35
N SER A 341 -16.31 3.53 30.23
CA SER A 341 -15.45 2.54 30.91
C SER A 341 -14.30 2.04 30.02
N ASN A 342 -13.05 2.30 30.42
CA ASN A 342 -11.86 1.81 29.73
C ASN A 342 -11.36 0.48 30.34
N THR A 343 -11.94 -0.64 29.90
CA THR A 343 -11.64 -1.98 30.45
C THR A 343 -10.84 -2.88 29.50
N PHE A 344 -10.49 -2.38 28.31
CA PHE A 344 -9.74 -3.11 27.30
C PHE A 344 -8.29 -2.64 27.27
N SER A 345 -7.34 -3.57 27.18
CA SER A 345 -5.91 -3.25 27.07
C SER A 345 -5.54 -2.81 25.66
N GLN A 346 -6.24 -3.33 24.65
CA GLN A 346 -6.06 -2.97 23.25
C GLN A 346 -7.33 -3.29 22.46
N ILE A 347 -7.70 -2.41 21.54
CA ILE A 347 -8.70 -2.69 20.51
C ILE A 347 -8.05 -2.39 19.17
N SER A 348 -8.18 -3.33 18.22
CA SER A 348 -7.59 -3.24 16.89
C SER A 348 -8.65 -3.52 15.83
N VAL A 349 -8.47 -2.94 14.65
CA VAL A 349 -9.32 -3.15 13.48
C VAL A 349 -8.50 -3.45 12.25
N ASP A 350 -8.90 -4.48 11.52
CA ASP A 350 -8.51 -4.66 10.12
C ASP A 350 -9.57 -3.98 9.25
N TYR A 351 -9.20 -2.84 8.64
CA TYR A 351 -10.10 -2.05 7.81
C TYR A 351 -10.58 -2.81 6.57
N GLN A 352 -9.82 -3.76 6.04
CA GLN A 352 -10.19 -4.48 4.81
C GLN A 352 -11.29 -5.50 5.10
N THR A 353 -11.11 -6.31 6.13
CA THR A 353 -12.06 -7.36 6.49
C THR A 353 -13.18 -6.83 7.39
N GLY A 354 -12.98 -5.68 8.02
CA GLY A 354 -13.86 -5.15 9.05
C GLY A 354 -13.79 -5.97 10.35
N GLU A 355 -12.71 -6.74 10.55
CA GLU A 355 -12.49 -7.51 11.77
C GLU A 355 -12.07 -6.58 12.92
N ILE A 356 -12.76 -6.66 14.05
CA ILE A 356 -12.40 -5.94 15.28
C ILE A 356 -12.00 -6.95 16.34
N ASN A 357 -10.78 -6.82 16.86
CA ASN A 357 -10.29 -7.59 18.00
C ASN A 357 -10.16 -6.69 19.22
N ALA A 358 -10.76 -7.13 20.33
CA ALA A 358 -10.69 -6.46 21.62
C ALA A 358 -10.00 -7.38 22.63
N TYR A 359 -8.98 -6.87 23.31
CA TYR A 359 -8.15 -7.61 24.25
C TYR A 359 -8.34 -7.09 25.66
N ARG A 360 -8.51 -8.01 26.63
CA ARG A 360 -8.51 -7.73 28.07
C ARG A 360 -8.29 -9.02 28.86
N ALA A 361 -7.96 -8.94 30.15
CA ALA A 361 -7.61 -10.12 30.97
C ALA A 361 -8.68 -11.25 30.98
N THR A 362 -9.97 -10.88 31.03
CA THR A 362 -11.08 -11.83 30.93
C THR A 362 -11.85 -11.58 29.65
N THR A 363 -11.99 -12.55 28.76
CA THR A 363 -12.67 -12.35 27.47
C THR A 363 -14.05 -11.70 27.63
N TYR A 364 -14.36 -10.73 26.78
CA TYR A 364 -15.67 -10.10 26.73
C TYR A 364 -16.57 -10.81 25.72
N THR A 365 -17.74 -11.25 26.16
CA THR A 365 -18.80 -11.75 25.28
C THR A 365 -20.05 -10.92 25.53
N GLY A 366 -20.58 -10.28 24.49
CA GLY A 366 -21.73 -9.39 24.66
C GLY A 366 -21.98 -8.47 23.47
N ALA A 367 -23.08 -7.73 23.57
CA ALA A 367 -23.48 -6.77 22.55
C ALA A 367 -22.64 -5.49 22.60
N ALA A 368 -22.33 -4.97 21.43
CA ALA A 368 -21.68 -3.67 21.22
C ALA A 368 -22.40 -2.93 20.10
N SER A 369 -22.23 -1.61 20.03
CA SER A 369 -22.71 -0.80 18.91
C SER A 369 -21.53 -0.13 18.22
N VAL A 370 -21.61 -0.01 16.90
CA VAL A 370 -20.58 0.65 16.10
C VAL A 370 -21.24 1.60 15.12
N THR A 371 -20.59 2.72 14.82
CA THR A 371 -20.89 3.57 13.66
C THR A 371 -19.64 3.64 12.80
N TYR A 372 -19.74 3.35 11.50
CA TYR A 372 -18.62 3.41 10.57
C TYR A 372 -19.07 3.70 9.13
N THR A 373 -18.17 4.20 8.29
CA THR A 373 -18.41 4.34 6.84
C THR A 373 -17.87 3.10 6.11
N PRO A 374 -18.72 2.31 5.42
CA PRO A 374 -18.26 1.18 4.62
C PRO A 374 -17.25 1.61 3.56
N ALA A 375 -16.23 0.79 3.33
CA ALA A 375 -15.20 1.06 2.33
C ALA A 375 -14.74 -0.22 1.62
N ALA A 376 -14.21 -0.04 0.41
CA ALA A 376 -13.61 -1.10 -0.40
C ALA A 376 -12.12 -0.83 -0.61
N ALA A 377 -11.30 -1.87 -0.49
CA ALA A 377 -9.88 -1.80 -0.81
C ALA A 377 -9.68 -1.70 -2.32
N ILE A 378 -8.98 -0.66 -2.76
CA ILE A 378 -8.57 -0.46 -4.15
C ILE A 378 -7.05 -0.35 -4.18
N THR A 379 -6.46 -0.94 -5.21
CA THR A 379 -5.05 -0.79 -5.54
C THR A 379 -4.99 0.03 -6.82
N GLY A 380 -4.38 1.22 -6.77
CA GLY A 380 -4.07 1.99 -7.97
C GLY A 380 -2.71 1.58 -8.54
N PRO A 381 -2.36 2.03 -9.76
CA PRO A 381 -1.03 1.82 -10.30
C PRO A 381 -0.01 2.51 -9.39
N ALA A 382 1.02 1.75 -8.99
CA ALA A 382 2.17 2.31 -8.34
C ALA A 382 3.00 3.06 -9.38
N VAL A 383 3.31 4.32 -9.09
CA VAL A 383 4.21 5.13 -9.90
C VAL A 383 5.53 5.24 -9.14
N THR A 384 6.62 4.93 -9.83
CA THR A 384 7.98 5.12 -9.34
C THR A 384 8.72 6.07 -10.27
N GLY A 385 9.56 6.91 -9.72
CA GLY A 385 10.48 7.72 -10.51
C GLY A 385 11.76 7.99 -9.76
N GLU A 386 12.73 8.54 -10.48
CA GLU A 386 14.05 8.85 -9.94
C GLU A 386 14.52 10.24 -10.36
N ILE A 387 15.36 10.84 -9.53
CA ILE A 387 16.20 11.99 -9.84
C ILE A 387 17.64 11.56 -9.61
N VAL A 388 18.40 11.41 -10.69
CA VAL A 388 19.83 11.10 -10.62
C VAL A 388 20.59 12.30 -10.05
N ILE A 389 21.48 12.06 -9.08
CA ILE A 389 22.28 13.08 -8.40
C ILE A 389 23.68 13.11 -8.99
N GLY A 390 23.95 14.15 -9.78
CA GLY A 390 25.28 14.51 -10.25
C GLY A 390 25.83 15.74 -9.52
N LEU A 391 27.07 16.14 -9.83
CA LEU A 391 27.72 17.31 -9.23
C LEU A 391 26.94 18.62 -9.48
N ALA A 392 26.26 18.75 -10.61
CA ALA A 392 25.59 19.98 -11.02
C ALA A 392 24.22 20.21 -10.34
N ASN A 393 23.53 19.14 -9.93
CA ASN A 393 22.19 19.21 -9.33
C ASN A 393 22.17 18.77 -7.86
N ARG A 394 23.33 18.52 -7.26
CA ARG A 394 23.47 18.21 -5.83
C ARG A 394 23.10 19.42 -4.98
N GLY A 395 21.95 19.33 -4.33
CA GLY A 395 21.46 20.33 -3.39
C GLY A 395 20.66 19.71 -2.24
N TYR A 396 20.13 20.57 -1.38
CA TYR A 396 19.22 20.17 -0.30
C TYR A 396 17.76 20.20 -0.73
N ALA A 397 17.38 21.11 -1.63
CA ALA A 397 15.99 21.33 -2.01
C ALA A 397 15.71 20.79 -3.41
N TYR A 398 14.61 20.05 -3.54
CA TYR A 398 14.14 19.48 -4.80
C TYR A 398 12.65 19.69 -4.95
N THR A 399 12.19 19.71 -6.20
CA THR A 399 10.78 19.79 -6.54
C THR A 399 10.40 18.66 -7.49
N LEU A 400 9.17 18.17 -7.36
CA LEU A 400 8.59 17.20 -8.29
C LEU A 400 7.28 17.79 -8.84
N ASN A 401 7.08 17.61 -10.13
CA ASN A 401 5.81 17.87 -10.79
C ASN A 401 5.15 16.54 -11.12
N LEU A 402 4.14 16.16 -10.33
CA LEU A 402 3.39 14.91 -10.47
C LEU A 402 1.96 15.20 -10.96
N ALA A 403 1.77 16.24 -11.78
CA ALA A 403 0.44 16.66 -12.24
C ALA A 403 -0.27 15.61 -13.09
N ASP A 404 0.47 14.84 -13.89
CA ASP A 404 -0.06 13.78 -14.77
C ASP A 404 -0.59 12.57 -13.98
N ALA A 405 0.00 12.31 -12.81
CA ALA A 405 -0.39 11.25 -11.90
C ALA A 405 -0.30 11.78 -10.46
N LYS A 406 -1.33 12.50 -10.01
CA LYS A 406 -1.30 13.15 -8.70
C LYS A 406 -1.22 12.12 -7.58
N PRO A 407 -0.30 12.25 -6.59
CA PRO A 407 -0.23 11.31 -5.49
C PRO A 407 -1.52 11.31 -4.67
N LYS A 408 -1.99 10.13 -4.27
CA LYS A 408 -3.03 10.04 -3.26
C LYS A 408 -2.47 10.37 -1.87
N PRO A 409 -3.26 11.00 -0.99
CA PRO A 409 -2.89 11.22 0.40
C PRO A 409 -2.40 9.95 1.09
N GLY A 410 -1.24 10.04 1.73
CA GLY A 410 -0.64 9.00 2.53
C GLY A 410 0.11 7.95 1.71
N THR A 411 0.53 8.25 0.49
CA THR A 411 1.19 7.26 -0.39
C THR A 411 2.59 7.64 -0.84
N LEU A 412 2.91 8.94 -0.87
CA LEU A 412 4.21 9.40 -1.34
C LEU A 412 5.31 9.04 -0.36
N THR A 413 6.32 8.34 -0.88
CA THR A 413 7.60 8.05 -0.20
C THR A 413 8.73 8.52 -1.09
N ILE A 414 9.71 9.19 -0.52
CA ILE A 414 10.92 9.68 -1.19
C ILE A 414 12.12 9.14 -0.42
N SER A 415 12.98 8.38 -1.08
CA SER A 415 14.18 7.78 -0.53
C SER A 415 15.41 8.39 -1.17
N TYR A 416 16.43 8.73 -0.39
CA TYR A 416 17.69 9.27 -0.90
C TYR A 416 18.89 8.69 -0.16
N MET A 417 20.03 8.64 -0.83
CA MET A 417 21.28 8.18 -0.22
C MET A 417 22.15 9.38 0.18
N ALA A 418 22.61 9.40 1.42
CA ALA A 418 23.66 10.32 1.87
C ALA A 418 24.64 9.60 2.79
N LEU A 419 25.94 9.86 2.63
CA LEU A 419 27.01 9.20 3.40
C LEU A 419 26.92 7.66 3.36
N GLY A 420 26.45 7.09 2.24
CA GLY A 420 26.24 5.65 2.05
C GLY A 420 25.07 5.04 2.82
N LYS A 421 24.15 5.87 3.37
CA LYS A 421 22.93 5.43 4.07
C LYS A 421 21.68 5.90 3.34
N TRP A 422 20.64 5.08 3.38
CA TRP A 422 19.31 5.43 2.86
C TRP A 422 18.50 6.20 3.91
N TYR A 423 17.86 7.26 3.46
CA TYR A 423 17.00 8.15 4.22
C TYR A 423 15.65 8.29 3.54
N ASP A 424 14.57 8.42 4.30
CA ASP A 424 13.21 8.43 3.77
C ASP A 424 12.42 9.68 4.22
N LEU A 425 11.62 10.21 3.31
CA LEU A 425 10.56 11.18 3.59
C LEU A 425 9.23 10.55 3.19
N VAL A 426 8.24 10.65 4.06
CA VAL A 426 6.94 10.00 3.90
C VAL A 426 5.82 11.01 4.09
N ASP A 427 4.80 10.93 3.23
CA ASP A 427 3.53 11.61 3.40
C ASP A 427 2.64 10.82 4.38
N PRO A 428 2.25 11.39 5.53
CA PRO A 428 1.30 10.79 6.46
C PRO A 428 -0.17 11.02 6.04
N GLY A 429 -0.42 11.73 4.93
CA GLY A 429 -1.74 11.98 4.35
C GLY A 429 -2.31 13.37 4.61
N ASN A 430 -1.54 14.27 5.22
CA ASN A 430 -1.90 15.67 5.43
C ASN A 430 -1.23 16.62 4.42
N GLY A 431 -0.35 16.11 3.54
CA GLY A 431 0.38 16.93 2.56
C GLY A 431 1.64 17.58 3.13
N GLU A 432 2.08 17.20 4.33
CA GLU A 432 3.38 17.57 4.89
C GLU A 432 4.27 16.35 4.98
N LEU A 433 5.42 16.38 4.30
CA LEU A 433 6.37 15.28 4.34
C LEU A 433 7.13 15.27 5.66
N THR A 434 7.24 14.10 6.25
CA THR A 434 7.91 13.84 7.52
C THR A 434 9.01 12.80 7.35
N GLY A 435 10.02 12.79 8.19
CA GLY A 435 11.15 11.86 8.10
C GLY A 435 12.49 12.58 8.19
N GLN A 436 13.49 12.12 7.45
CA GLN A 436 14.82 12.75 7.40
C GLN A 436 14.86 13.86 6.35
N GLY A 437 14.07 14.89 6.63
CA GLY A 437 13.82 16.01 5.76
C GLY A 437 12.45 16.60 6.05
N SER A 438 12.09 17.63 5.29
CA SER A 438 10.79 18.28 5.39
C SER A 438 10.29 18.65 4.02
N GLY A 439 8.98 18.77 3.85
CA GLY A 439 8.44 19.15 2.56
C GLY A 439 6.93 19.27 2.57
N THR A 440 6.39 19.68 1.44
CA THR A 440 4.95 19.81 1.22
C THR A 440 4.56 19.14 -0.09
N LEU A 441 3.36 18.55 -0.09
CA LEU A 441 2.71 17.91 -1.21
C LEU A 441 1.32 18.53 -1.36
N ALA A 442 1.08 19.16 -2.50
CA ALA A 442 -0.24 19.68 -2.86
C ALA A 442 -1.01 18.63 -3.67
N PHE A 443 -1.94 17.91 -3.02
CA PHE A 443 -2.74 16.85 -3.68
C PHE A 443 -3.55 17.33 -4.89
N GLY A 444 -3.98 18.60 -4.88
CA GLY A 444 -4.77 19.16 -5.99
C GLY A 444 -3.98 19.35 -7.28
N THR A 445 -2.69 19.71 -7.19
CA THR A 445 -1.82 19.99 -8.34
C THR A 445 -0.80 18.89 -8.61
N GLY A 446 -0.50 18.04 -7.63
CA GLY A 446 0.59 17.07 -7.70
C GLY A 446 1.98 17.71 -7.51
N SER A 447 2.04 18.94 -7.02
CA SER A 447 3.32 19.64 -6.78
C SER A 447 3.92 19.19 -5.46
N VAL A 448 5.20 18.80 -5.48
CA VAL A 448 5.97 18.44 -4.29
C VAL A 448 7.18 19.37 -4.20
N SER A 449 7.43 19.88 -3.00
CA SER A 449 8.69 20.56 -2.66
C SER A 449 9.23 19.93 -1.39
N PHE A 450 10.47 19.46 -1.41
CA PHE A 450 11.08 18.83 -0.25
C PHE A 450 12.54 19.25 -0.08
N THR A 451 12.97 19.25 1.17
CA THR A 451 14.32 19.58 1.62
C THR A 451 14.87 18.37 2.37
N LEU A 452 16.00 17.87 1.90
CA LEU A 452 16.73 16.77 2.50
C LEU A 452 17.45 17.24 3.77
N GLU A 453 17.58 16.36 4.76
CA GLU A 453 18.34 16.67 5.99
C GLU A 453 19.85 16.60 5.76
N ALA A 454 20.29 15.79 4.80
CA ALA A 454 21.69 15.60 4.43
C ALA A 454 21.89 15.74 2.92
N LEU A 455 23.09 16.17 2.53
CA LEU A 455 23.45 16.36 1.13
C LEU A 455 23.57 14.98 0.46
N PRO A 456 22.81 14.69 -0.62
CA PRO A 456 22.81 13.37 -1.22
C PRO A 456 24.15 13.06 -1.87
N ASP A 457 24.51 11.77 -1.96
CA ASP A 457 25.78 11.35 -2.55
C ASP A 457 25.79 11.55 -4.07
N VAL A 458 26.95 11.93 -4.63
CA VAL A 458 27.12 12.02 -6.09
C VAL A 458 27.09 10.61 -6.69
N ASP A 459 26.52 10.47 -7.88
CA ASP A 459 26.27 9.20 -8.57
C ASP A 459 25.26 8.30 -7.82
N SER A 460 24.44 8.87 -6.94
CA SER A 460 23.26 8.23 -6.36
C SER A 460 21.97 8.73 -7.02
N ALA A 461 20.81 8.26 -6.55
CA ALA A 461 19.52 8.75 -7.00
C ALA A 461 18.59 9.02 -5.81
N ILE A 462 17.77 10.07 -5.94
CA ILE A 462 16.56 10.22 -5.13
C ILE A 462 15.47 9.42 -5.82
N ILE A 463 14.93 8.43 -5.14
CA ILE A 463 13.87 7.56 -5.63
C ILE A 463 12.57 8.00 -4.98
N TYR A 464 11.49 8.10 -5.73
CA TYR A 464 10.17 8.35 -5.16
C TYR A 464 9.16 7.33 -5.67
N SER A 465 8.21 6.98 -4.81
CA SER A 465 7.11 6.07 -5.15
C SER A 465 5.81 6.53 -4.51
N TYR A 466 4.69 6.34 -5.22
CA TYR A 466 3.35 6.67 -4.74
C TYR A 466 2.27 5.92 -5.52
N VAL A 467 1.02 5.99 -5.04
CA VAL A 467 -0.14 5.48 -5.77
C VAL A 467 -0.88 6.64 -6.42
N ALA A 468 -1.11 6.56 -7.74
CA ALA A 468 -1.76 7.63 -8.48
C ALA A 468 -3.24 7.79 -8.08
N SER A 469 -3.68 9.04 -8.00
CA SER A 469 -5.07 9.44 -7.76
C SER A 469 -5.86 9.55 -9.05
N ASN A 470 -5.88 8.49 -9.85
CA ASN A 470 -6.68 8.49 -11.07
C ASN A 470 -8.16 8.23 -10.76
N ALA A 471 -8.96 9.30 -10.79
CA ALA A 471 -10.42 9.23 -10.64
C ALA A 471 -11.11 8.44 -11.78
N ALA A 472 -10.40 8.21 -12.90
CA ALA A 472 -10.91 7.47 -14.05
C ALA A 472 -10.81 5.94 -13.90
N GLU A 473 -10.03 5.42 -12.96
CA GLU A 473 -9.76 3.97 -12.85
C GLU A 473 -10.84 3.19 -12.08
N PHE A 474 -11.69 3.89 -11.33
CA PHE A 474 -12.78 3.26 -10.59
C PHE A 474 -14.04 4.12 -10.67
N THR A 475 -15.15 3.51 -11.09
CA THR A 475 -16.46 4.14 -11.01
C THR A 475 -17.09 3.78 -9.67
N GLN A 476 -17.14 4.74 -8.75
CA GLN A 476 -17.86 4.57 -7.49
C GLN A 476 -19.36 4.58 -7.77
N ARG A 477 -20.01 3.42 -7.63
CA ARG A 477 -21.47 3.30 -7.71
C ARG A 477 -22.07 3.48 -6.32
N THR A 478 -22.08 4.71 -5.81
CA THR A 478 -22.77 5.06 -4.56
C THR A 478 -24.21 5.48 -4.84
N GLY A 479 -25.16 4.91 -4.09
CA GLY A 479 -26.59 5.21 -4.21
C GLY A 479 -27.44 4.19 -3.46
N ALA A 480 -28.69 4.53 -3.15
CA ALA A 480 -29.65 3.57 -2.62
C ALA A 480 -29.81 2.45 -3.66
N GLY A 481 -29.52 1.20 -3.27
CA GLY A 481 -29.77 0.06 -4.14
C GLY A 481 -31.23 0.11 -4.60
N VAL A 482 -31.47 -0.12 -5.89
CA VAL A 482 -32.83 -0.30 -6.40
C VAL A 482 -33.45 -1.42 -5.56
N SER A 483 -34.49 -1.12 -4.78
CA SER A 483 -35.18 -2.15 -4.00
C SER A 483 -35.57 -3.26 -4.95
N ALA A 484 -35.09 -4.48 -4.70
CA ALA A 484 -35.43 -5.62 -5.52
C ALA A 484 -36.95 -5.78 -5.51
N LYS A 485 -37.58 -5.56 -6.66
CA LYS A 485 -39.01 -5.78 -6.83
C LYS A 485 -39.25 -7.25 -7.15
N ALA A 486 -40.15 -7.88 -6.43
CA ALA A 486 -40.53 -9.26 -6.68
C ALA A 486 -41.55 -9.29 -7.82
N ARG A 487 -41.15 -9.85 -8.97
CA ARG A 487 -42.07 -10.17 -10.06
C ARG A 487 -42.42 -11.66 -10.01
N ILE A 488 -43.71 -11.96 -9.92
CA ILE A 488 -44.24 -13.30 -9.71
C ILE A 488 -45.16 -13.62 -10.87
N ARG A 489 -44.84 -14.71 -11.58
CA ARG A 489 -45.75 -15.34 -12.54
C ARG A 489 -46.39 -16.54 -11.89
N HIS A 490 -47.72 -16.57 -11.88
CA HIS A 490 -48.50 -17.63 -11.25
C HIS A 490 -49.71 -17.98 -12.11
N ARG A 491 -50.11 -19.25 -12.12
CA ARG A 491 -51.38 -19.67 -12.75
C ARG A 491 -52.31 -20.16 -11.65
N LEU A 492 -53.50 -19.57 -11.60
CA LEU A 492 -54.53 -19.98 -10.65
C LEU A 492 -54.99 -21.42 -10.93
N PRO A 493 -55.43 -22.19 -9.91
CA PRO A 493 -55.93 -23.55 -10.10
C PRO A 493 -57.14 -23.70 -11.03
N HIS A 494 -57.83 -22.60 -11.34
CA HIS A 494 -59.07 -22.59 -12.11
C HIS A 494 -58.95 -21.65 -13.31
N ASP A 495 -59.48 -22.10 -14.44
CA ASP A 495 -59.70 -21.29 -15.64
C ASP A 495 -61.07 -20.56 -15.54
N GLY A 496 -61.24 -19.47 -16.29
CA GLY A 496 -62.50 -18.71 -16.32
C GLY A 496 -62.75 -17.88 -15.05
N ILE A 497 -61.81 -17.01 -14.70
CA ILE A 497 -61.90 -16.10 -13.56
C ILE A 497 -62.84 -14.94 -13.90
N MET A 498 -63.79 -14.64 -13.02
CA MET A 498 -64.72 -13.53 -13.24
C MET A 498 -63.99 -12.18 -13.17
N PRO A 499 -64.10 -11.30 -14.18
CA PRO A 499 -63.49 -9.97 -14.15
C PRO A 499 -63.93 -9.15 -12.93
N GLY A 500 -62.96 -8.52 -12.26
CA GLY A 500 -63.13 -7.74 -11.04
C GLY A 500 -63.23 -8.56 -9.75
N SER A 501 -63.21 -9.90 -9.82
CA SER A 501 -63.37 -10.75 -8.64
C SER A 501 -62.08 -11.13 -7.92
N LEU A 502 -60.92 -10.99 -8.60
CA LEU A 502 -59.64 -11.38 -8.03
C LEU A 502 -59.17 -10.39 -6.96
N SER A 503 -58.84 -10.92 -5.79
CA SER A 503 -58.07 -10.25 -4.75
C SER A 503 -56.95 -11.14 -4.23
N ALA A 504 -55.75 -10.60 -4.10
CA ALA A 504 -54.60 -11.29 -3.50
C ALA A 504 -54.05 -10.52 -2.30
N THR A 505 -53.58 -11.22 -1.27
CA THR A 505 -53.03 -10.60 -0.05
C THR A 505 -51.68 -11.19 0.34
N TYR A 506 -50.81 -10.36 0.90
CA TYR A 506 -49.50 -10.74 1.43
C TYR A 506 -49.09 -9.87 2.62
N LEU A 507 -48.13 -10.32 3.43
CA LEU A 507 -47.68 -9.59 4.62
C LEU A 507 -46.38 -8.82 4.35
N VAL A 508 -46.31 -7.59 4.86
CA VAL A 508 -45.09 -6.77 4.92
C VAL A 508 -44.99 -6.14 6.30
N GLY A 509 -43.97 -6.50 7.06
CA GLY A 509 -43.79 -6.08 8.45
C GLY A 509 -44.98 -6.47 9.34
N GLY A 510 -45.64 -7.60 9.07
CA GLY A 510 -46.84 -8.04 9.77
C GLY A 510 -48.15 -7.32 9.38
N VAL A 511 -48.12 -6.41 8.39
CA VAL A 511 -49.30 -5.71 7.88
C VAL A 511 -49.76 -6.33 6.57
N THR A 512 -51.05 -6.67 6.47
CA THR A 512 -51.66 -7.20 5.24
C THR A 512 -51.72 -6.14 4.15
N LYS A 513 -51.13 -6.47 3.00
CA LYS A 513 -51.16 -5.71 1.76
C LYS A 513 -52.09 -6.42 0.78
N THR A 514 -52.92 -5.64 0.07
CA THR A 514 -53.96 -6.16 -0.82
C THR A 514 -53.73 -5.72 -2.26
N ILE A 515 -53.91 -6.66 -3.16
CA ILE A 515 -53.89 -6.52 -4.61
C ILE A 515 -55.32 -6.78 -5.10
N THR A 516 -55.80 -5.95 -6.00
CA THR A 516 -57.16 -6.03 -6.56
C THR A 516 -57.11 -5.94 -8.08
N ASP A 517 -57.96 -6.71 -8.73
CA ASP A 517 -58.18 -6.64 -10.16
C ASP A 517 -59.05 -5.42 -10.55
N ASN A 518 -58.69 -4.75 -11.64
CA ASN A 518 -59.39 -3.57 -12.16
C ASN A 518 -60.52 -3.91 -13.15
N SER A 519 -60.89 -5.19 -13.30
CA SER A 519 -61.91 -5.70 -14.23
C SER A 519 -61.56 -5.58 -15.72
N LEU A 520 -60.38 -5.05 -16.06
CA LEU A 520 -59.86 -4.87 -17.42
C LEU A 520 -58.55 -5.63 -17.64
N GLY A 521 -58.26 -6.65 -16.81
CA GLY A 521 -57.07 -7.48 -16.93
C GLY A 521 -55.82 -6.86 -16.30
N GLY A 522 -55.94 -5.73 -15.61
CA GLY A 522 -54.87 -5.06 -14.88
C GLY A 522 -54.98 -5.22 -13.37
N LEU A 523 -53.84 -5.36 -12.70
CA LEU A 523 -53.76 -5.43 -11.24
C LEU A 523 -53.44 -4.07 -10.65
N THR A 524 -54.08 -3.77 -9.52
CA THR A 524 -53.99 -2.50 -8.81
C THR A 524 -53.78 -2.71 -7.31
N GLY A 525 -53.46 -1.64 -6.59
CA GLY A 525 -53.21 -1.69 -5.14
C GLY A 525 -51.73 -1.88 -4.83
N GLN A 526 -51.37 -2.98 -4.16
CA GLN A 526 -50.00 -3.26 -3.70
C GLN A 526 -49.17 -4.11 -4.69
N ALA A 527 -49.65 -4.22 -5.93
CA ALA A 527 -48.89 -4.74 -7.06
C ALA A 527 -49.37 -4.05 -8.34
N SER A 528 -48.47 -3.99 -9.33
CA SER A 528 -48.83 -3.73 -10.73
C SER A 528 -48.72 -5.03 -11.51
N GLY A 529 -49.48 -5.18 -12.58
CA GLY A 529 -49.46 -6.43 -13.34
C GLY A 529 -50.71 -6.67 -14.14
N SER A 530 -50.88 -7.91 -14.58
CA SER A 530 -52.01 -8.33 -15.39
C SER A 530 -52.55 -9.70 -14.99
N ILE A 531 -53.85 -9.88 -15.22
CA ILE A 531 -54.53 -11.19 -15.17
C ILE A 531 -55.14 -11.50 -16.53
N VAL A 532 -54.95 -12.75 -16.97
CA VAL A 532 -55.67 -13.34 -18.09
C VAL A 532 -56.84 -14.15 -17.54
N TYR A 533 -58.06 -13.63 -17.62
CA TYR A 533 -59.25 -14.25 -17.02
C TYR A 533 -59.56 -15.64 -17.55
N ALA A 534 -59.36 -15.85 -18.86
CA ALA A 534 -59.64 -17.12 -19.52
C ALA A 534 -58.79 -18.27 -18.95
N THR A 535 -57.47 -18.05 -18.76
CA THR A 535 -56.50 -19.09 -18.35
C THR A 535 -56.09 -19.02 -16.89
N GLY A 536 -56.51 -17.97 -16.16
CA GLY A 536 -56.11 -17.72 -14.78
C GLY A 536 -54.63 -17.36 -14.61
N GLU A 537 -53.94 -16.97 -15.68
CA GLU A 537 -52.52 -16.59 -15.62
C GLU A 537 -52.34 -15.16 -15.09
N LEU A 538 -51.39 -15.01 -14.18
CA LEU A 538 -51.14 -13.81 -13.41
C LEU A 538 -49.67 -13.43 -13.51
N ASP A 539 -49.37 -12.18 -13.85
CA ASP A 539 -48.04 -11.60 -13.79
C ASP A 539 -48.09 -10.37 -12.88
N MET A 540 -47.48 -10.45 -11.71
CA MET A 540 -47.53 -9.40 -10.68
C MET A 540 -46.13 -8.92 -10.33
N GLU A 541 -45.91 -7.61 -10.36
CA GLU A 541 -44.78 -6.95 -9.73
C GLU A 541 -45.23 -6.32 -8.41
N LEU A 542 -44.78 -6.89 -7.29
CA LEU A 542 -45.12 -6.39 -5.96
C LEU A 542 -44.43 -5.06 -5.66
N THR A 543 -45.12 -4.15 -4.98
CA THR A 543 -44.56 -2.85 -4.58
C THR A 543 -43.52 -2.96 -3.45
N SER A 544 -43.61 -4.04 -2.67
CA SER A 544 -42.74 -4.34 -1.53
C SER A 544 -42.49 -5.84 -1.42
N THR A 545 -41.31 -6.23 -0.93
CA THR A 545 -40.94 -7.64 -0.68
C THR A 545 -41.80 -8.23 0.45
N PRO A 546 -42.42 -9.41 0.27
CA PRO A 546 -43.15 -10.09 1.34
C PRO A 546 -42.25 -10.51 2.51
N ASP A 547 -42.84 -10.65 3.70
CA ASP A 547 -42.16 -11.16 4.88
C ASP A 547 -41.63 -12.59 4.67
N ALA A 548 -40.46 -12.90 5.21
CA ALA A 548 -39.88 -14.24 5.11
C ALA A 548 -40.81 -15.30 5.72
N GLY A 549 -41.15 -16.33 4.93
CA GLY A 549 -42.07 -17.40 5.33
C GLY A 549 -43.56 -17.07 5.18
N SER A 550 -43.92 -15.90 4.65
CA SER A 550 -45.32 -15.57 4.31
C SER A 550 -45.73 -16.14 2.94
N SER A 551 -47.02 -16.43 2.76
CA SER A 551 -47.62 -16.86 1.48
C SER A 551 -48.49 -15.76 0.89
N ILE A 552 -48.64 -15.78 -0.43
CA ILE A 552 -49.65 -14.95 -1.13
C ILE A 552 -50.94 -15.75 -1.17
N SER A 553 -52.02 -15.18 -0.62
CA SER A 553 -53.35 -15.80 -0.62
C SER A 553 -54.19 -15.19 -1.73
N TYR A 554 -54.89 -16.01 -2.51
CA TYR A 554 -55.74 -15.57 -3.62
C TYR A 554 -57.20 -15.90 -3.33
N SER A 555 -58.09 -14.95 -3.62
CA SER A 555 -59.54 -15.09 -3.57
C SER A 555 -60.11 -14.61 -4.90
N TYR A 556 -61.02 -15.37 -5.51
CA TYR A 556 -61.63 -15.07 -6.80
C TYR A 556 -62.93 -15.84 -6.97
N GLN A 557 -63.78 -15.38 -7.89
CA GLN A 557 -64.97 -16.10 -8.31
C GLN A 557 -64.71 -16.78 -9.65
N GLN A 558 -65.04 -18.07 -9.74
CA GLN A 558 -64.98 -18.81 -10.99
C GLN A 558 -66.32 -18.66 -11.72
N GLY A 559 -66.27 -18.28 -13.00
CA GLY A 559 -67.45 -18.27 -13.87
C GLY A 559 -67.87 -19.68 -14.28
N ALA A 560 -69.13 -19.86 -14.67
CA ALA A 560 -69.59 -21.08 -15.33
C ALA A 560 -68.97 -21.14 -16.74
N ALA A 561 -67.77 -21.68 -16.85
CA ALA A 561 -67.06 -21.77 -18.13
C ALA A 561 -67.89 -22.58 -19.15
N SER A 562 -68.43 -21.92 -20.16
CA SER A 562 -68.94 -22.59 -21.34
C SER A 562 -67.77 -22.90 -22.27
N ALA A 563 -67.33 -24.17 -22.19
CA ALA A 563 -66.40 -24.89 -23.08
C ALA A 563 -64.97 -24.35 -23.19
N GLY A 564 -64.00 -25.24 -22.98
CA GLY A 564 -62.58 -24.99 -23.22
C GLY A 564 -62.26 -24.53 -24.65
N THR A 565 -60.97 -24.30 -24.91
CA THR A 565 -60.43 -23.78 -26.17
C THR A 565 -61.23 -24.21 -27.40
N GLN A 566 -62.04 -23.30 -27.94
CA GLN A 566 -62.76 -23.52 -29.19
C GLN A 566 -61.80 -23.27 -30.35
N VAL A 567 -61.52 -24.32 -31.12
CA VAL A 567 -60.69 -24.20 -32.33
C VAL A 567 -61.59 -23.74 -33.47
N LEU A 568 -61.40 -22.50 -33.90
CA LEU A 568 -62.07 -21.91 -35.06
C LEU A 568 -61.09 -21.88 -36.24
N ASN A 569 -61.52 -22.30 -37.43
CA ASN A 569 -60.72 -22.25 -38.68
C ASN A 569 -61.29 -21.28 -39.75
N PRO A 570 -61.56 -20.01 -39.42
CA PRO A 570 -62.04 -19.04 -40.40
C PRO A 570 -60.90 -18.59 -41.33
N ALA A 571 -61.21 -18.44 -42.63
CA ALA A 571 -60.28 -17.86 -43.58
C ALA A 571 -60.30 -16.31 -43.47
N PRO A 572 -59.13 -15.64 -43.40
CA PRO A 572 -59.09 -14.19 -43.40
C PRO A 572 -59.51 -13.63 -44.76
N ASP A 573 -60.22 -12.50 -44.75
CA ASP A 573 -60.59 -11.76 -45.94
C ASP A 573 -59.40 -11.03 -46.61
N GLY A 574 -59.67 -10.31 -47.70
CA GLY A 574 -58.65 -9.53 -48.42
C GLY A 574 -58.03 -8.38 -47.61
N ALA A 575 -58.62 -8.00 -46.48
CA ALA A 575 -58.09 -7.01 -45.55
C ALA A 575 -57.38 -7.65 -44.33
N GLY A 576 -57.31 -8.99 -44.27
CA GLY A 576 -56.68 -9.72 -43.18
C GLY A 576 -57.55 -9.89 -41.93
N THR A 577 -58.87 -9.68 -42.06
CA THR A 577 -59.85 -9.80 -40.98
C THR A 577 -60.56 -11.14 -41.04
N VAL A 578 -60.76 -11.73 -39.87
CA VAL A 578 -61.48 -12.96 -39.64
C VAL A 578 -62.81 -12.63 -38.97
N SER A 579 -63.89 -13.31 -39.36
CA SER A 579 -65.16 -13.27 -38.65
C SER A 579 -65.63 -14.68 -38.30
N GLY A 580 -66.40 -14.79 -37.22
CA GLY A 580 -66.94 -16.06 -36.74
C GLY A 580 -67.90 -15.88 -35.59
N THR A 581 -68.34 -17.00 -35.02
CA THR A 581 -69.21 -17.02 -33.84
C THR A 581 -68.58 -17.90 -32.77
N ILE A 582 -68.44 -17.36 -31.56
CA ILE A 582 -67.99 -18.09 -30.37
C ILE A 582 -69.22 -18.76 -29.76
N ALA A 583 -69.16 -20.07 -29.56
CA ALA A 583 -70.27 -20.80 -28.95
C ALA A 583 -70.33 -20.52 -27.44
N GLY A 584 -71.54 -20.47 -26.87
CA GLY A 584 -71.75 -20.20 -25.44
C GLY A 584 -72.24 -18.78 -25.12
N ALA A 585 -72.72 -18.03 -26.12
CA ALA A 585 -73.38 -16.74 -25.88
C ALA A 585 -74.66 -16.89 -25.01
N PRO A 586 -74.97 -15.93 -24.11
CA PRO A 586 -74.30 -14.65 -23.93
C PRO A 586 -72.93 -14.78 -23.23
N LEU A 587 -71.92 -14.15 -23.80
CA LEU A 587 -70.55 -14.11 -23.28
C LEU A 587 -70.43 -13.01 -22.24
N GLN A 588 -69.60 -13.23 -21.21
CA GLN A 588 -69.31 -12.18 -20.25
C GLN A 588 -68.24 -11.23 -20.81
N PRO A 589 -68.46 -9.90 -20.82
CA PRO A 589 -67.47 -8.96 -21.33
C PRO A 589 -66.12 -9.07 -20.60
N GLY A 590 -65.02 -9.01 -21.37
CA GLY A 590 -63.64 -9.09 -20.89
C GLY A 590 -63.11 -10.51 -20.71
N THR A 591 -63.90 -11.55 -21.01
CA THR A 591 -63.51 -12.96 -20.75
C THR A 591 -62.99 -13.71 -21.97
N VAL A 592 -63.03 -13.11 -23.16
CA VAL A 592 -62.63 -13.78 -24.41
C VAL A 592 -61.15 -13.53 -24.70
N GLN A 593 -60.42 -14.61 -25.05
CA GLN A 593 -59.06 -14.55 -25.58
C GLN A 593 -58.98 -15.34 -26.88
N ALA A 594 -58.45 -14.72 -27.93
CA ALA A 594 -58.14 -15.37 -29.19
C ALA A 594 -56.62 -15.56 -29.29
N SER A 595 -56.19 -16.73 -29.79
CA SER A 595 -54.78 -16.99 -30.12
C SER A 595 -54.67 -17.61 -31.51
N TRP A 596 -53.68 -17.20 -32.28
CA TRP A 596 -53.43 -17.68 -33.62
C TRP A 596 -51.94 -17.55 -33.98
N SER A 597 -51.50 -18.31 -34.97
CA SER A 597 -50.12 -18.23 -35.46
C SER A 597 -50.09 -17.54 -36.83
N VAL A 598 -49.13 -16.66 -37.05
CA VAL A 598 -48.85 -16.02 -38.35
C VAL A 598 -47.44 -16.37 -38.81
N ILE A 599 -47.24 -16.41 -40.12
CA ILE A 599 -45.90 -16.60 -40.70
C ILE A 599 -45.30 -15.22 -40.97
N ARG A 600 -44.10 -14.98 -40.44
CA ARG A 600 -43.30 -13.77 -40.67
C ARG A 600 -42.00 -14.13 -41.38
N LYS A 601 -41.63 -13.39 -42.42
CA LYS A 601 -40.31 -13.53 -43.06
C LYS A 601 -39.23 -12.82 -42.26
N THR A 602 -38.07 -13.43 -42.11
CA THR A 602 -36.88 -12.86 -41.45
C THR A 602 -35.66 -13.00 -42.36
N PRO A 603 -34.83 -11.96 -42.54
CA PRO A 603 -33.59 -12.06 -43.31
C PRO A 603 -32.49 -12.77 -42.52
N VAL A 604 -31.67 -13.57 -43.20
CA VAL A 604 -30.48 -14.21 -42.62
C VAL A 604 -29.22 -13.67 -43.33
N PRO A 605 -28.25 -13.08 -42.62
CA PRO A 605 -27.02 -12.61 -43.25
C PRO A 605 -26.15 -13.80 -43.71
N SER A 606 -25.82 -13.83 -45.00
CA SER A 606 -24.88 -14.79 -45.61
C SER A 606 -23.58 -14.07 -46.00
N VAL A 607 -22.44 -14.68 -45.65
CA VAL A 607 -21.09 -14.20 -46.02
C VAL A 607 -20.68 -14.75 -47.40
N ALA A 608 -21.49 -15.60 -48.02
CA ALA A 608 -21.15 -16.25 -49.29
C ALA A 608 -22.29 -16.10 -50.31
N GLN A 609 -22.04 -15.22 -51.28
CA GLN A 609 -22.78 -15.05 -52.54
C GLN A 609 -24.19 -14.43 -52.43
N GLN A 610 -24.47 -13.48 -53.34
CA GLN A 610 -25.70 -12.70 -53.45
C GLN A 610 -26.94 -13.58 -53.68
N VAL A 611 -27.54 -14.13 -52.62
CA VAL A 611 -28.96 -14.51 -52.56
C VAL A 611 -29.43 -14.39 -51.11
N THR A 612 -30.38 -13.49 -50.83
CA THR A 612 -31.07 -13.41 -49.53
C THR A 612 -31.96 -14.64 -49.39
N TYR A 613 -31.65 -15.58 -48.48
CA TYR A 613 -32.60 -16.63 -48.13
C TYR A 613 -33.60 -16.08 -47.11
N GLU A 614 -34.88 -16.05 -47.49
CA GLU A 614 -36.00 -15.73 -46.62
C GLU A 614 -36.24 -16.91 -45.68
N GLN A 615 -36.09 -16.74 -44.36
CA GLN A 615 -36.57 -17.73 -43.40
C GLN A 615 -37.97 -17.34 -42.94
N ASN A 616 -38.92 -18.28 -43.05
CA ASN A 616 -40.24 -18.14 -42.45
C ASN A 616 -40.20 -18.54 -40.99
N THR A 617 -40.56 -17.63 -40.09
CA THR A 617 -40.73 -17.88 -38.67
C THR A 617 -42.21 -17.87 -38.35
N ILE A 618 -42.67 -18.87 -37.59
CA ILE A 618 -44.03 -18.88 -37.04
C ILE A 618 -44.03 -18.00 -35.79
N VAL A 619 -44.94 -17.03 -35.75
CA VAL A 619 -45.14 -16.11 -34.64
C VAL A 619 -46.53 -16.36 -34.07
N ASP A 620 -46.59 -16.76 -32.80
CA ASP A 620 -47.85 -16.87 -32.08
C ASP A 620 -48.28 -15.50 -31.57
N VAL A 621 -49.54 -15.15 -31.84
CA VAL A 621 -50.17 -13.88 -31.48
C VAL A 621 -51.43 -14.19 -30.68
N SER A 622 -51.74 -13.34 -29.71
CA SER A 622 -52.99 -13.42 -28.96
C SER A 622 -53.62 -12.05 -28.79
N ALA A 623 -54.94 -11.98 -28.89
CA ALA A 623 -55.74 -10.80 -28.59
C ALA A 623 -56.66 -11.10 -27.40
N GLN A 624 -56.83 -10.09 -26.54
CA GLN A 624 -57.76 -10.14 -25.41
C GLN A 624 -58.91 -9.16 -25.67
N ASP A 625 -60.09 -9.54 -25.23
CA ASP A 625 -61.30 -8.72 -25.21
C ASP A 625 -61.13 -7.49 -24.30
N ASP A 626 -61.58 -6.33 -24.76
CA ASP A 626 -61.51 -5.06 -24.01
C ASP A 626 -62.70 -4.83 -23.07
N GLY A 627 -63.70 -5.70 -23.08
CA GLY A 627 -64.92 -5.59 -22.27
C GLY A 627 -65.92 -4.53 -22.75
N ALA A 628 -65.63 -3.84 -23.86
CA ALA A 628 -66.44 -2.80 -24.48
C ALA A 628 -66.88 -3.15 -25.92
N GLY A 629 -66.71 -4.41 -26.32
CA GLY A 629 -67.08 -4.95 -27.63
C GLY A 629 -65.96 -4.87 -28.66
N GLY A 630 -64.70 -4.73 -28.25
CA GLY A 630 -63.51 -4.70 -29.09
C GLY A 630 -62.36 -5.55 -28.57
N TRP A 631 -61.17 -5.37 -29.14
CA TRP A 631 -59.97 -6.14 -28.80
C TRP A 631 -58.82 -5.21 -28.37
N ILE A 632 -58.12 -5.56 -27.30
CA ILE A 632 -56.95 -4.81 -26.84
C ILE A 632 -55.82 -4.94 -27.86
N GLY A 633 -55.39 -3.81 -28.44
CA GLY A 633 -54.25 -3.75 -29.37
C GLY A 633 -54.52 -4.31 -30.77
N HIS A 634 -55.75 -4.73 -31.06
CA HIS A 634 -56.16 -5.29 -32.35
C HIS A 634 -57.45 -4.63 -32.85
N SER A 635 -57.62 -4.53 -34.17
CA SER A 635 -58.86 -4.02 -34.76
C SER A 635 -59.88 -5.16 -34.89
N GLY A 636 -61.10 -4.94 -34.43
CA GLY A 636 -62.18 -5.92 -34.50
C GLY A 636 -63.32 -5.58 -33.56
N THR A 637 -64.36 -6.40 -33.56
CA THR A 637 -65.54 -6.26 -32.70
C THR A 637 -65.95 -7.59 -32.09
N ILE A 638 -66.63 -7.55 -30.94
CA ILE A 638 -67.24 -8.71 -30.27
C ILE A 638 -68.65 -8.32 -29.85
N ASP A 639 -69.64 -9.07 -30.32
CA ASP A 639 -71.02 -8.99 -29.82
C ASP A 639 -71.20 -10.06 -28.73
N TYR A 640 -71.27 -9.63 -27.48
CA TYR A 640 -71.43 -10.51 -26.33
C TYR A 640 -72.78 -11.24 -26.30
N THR A 641 -73.83 -10.68 -26.92
CA THR A 641 -75.17 -11.28 -26.88
C THR A 641 -75.28 -12.44 -27.86
N THR A 642 -74.67 -12.30 -29.04
CA THR A 642 -74.74 -13.29 -30.11
C THR A 642 -73.48 -14.16 -30.24
N GLY A 643 -72.37 -13.74 -29.63
CA GLY A 643 -71.06 -14.38 -29.75
C GLY A 643 -70.36 -14.10 -31.08
N VAL A 644 -70.91 -13.23 -31.96
CA VAL A 644 -70.32 -12.89 -33.25
C VAL A 644 -69.11 -11.99 -33.03
N PHE A 645 -67.99 -12.28 -33.70
CA PHE A 645 -66.79 -11.45 -33.62
C PHE A 645 -66.19 -11.17 -34.99
N THR A 646 -65.44 -10.07 -35.06
CA THR A 646 -64.48 -9.77 -36.11
C THR A 646 -63.12 -9.49 -35.47
N LEU A 647 -62.03 -9.95 -36.09
CA LEU A 647 -60.67 -9.73 -35.59
C LEU A 647 -59.68 -9.67 -36.75
N ARG A 648 -58.90 -8.59 -36.82
CA ARG A 648 -57.81 -8.46 -37.79
C ARG A 648 -56.59 -9.28 -37.33
N VAL A 649 -56.38 -10.40 -38.02
CA VAL A 649 -55.33 -11.39 -37.70
C VAL A 649 -54.07 -11.26 -38.56
N ARG A 650 -54.13 -10.49 -39.67
CA ARG A 650 -52.97 -10.16 -40.52
C ARG A 650 -52.75 -8.64 -40.60
N GLY A 651 -51.48 -8.25 -40.58
CA GLY A 651 -51.05 -6.86 -40.76
C GLY A 651 -49.69 -6.79 -41.43
N ASP A 652 -49.39 -5.63 -42.02
CA ASP A 652 -48.10 -5.34 -42.61
C ASP A 652 -47.06 -5.09 -41.50
N TYR A 653 -45.81 -5.47 -41.76
CA TYR A 653 -44.69 -5.22 -40.85
C TYR A 653 -43.47 -4.72 -41.60
N THR A 654 -42.68 -3.85 -40.95
CA THR A 654 -41.39 -3.39 -41.46
C THR A 654 -40.28 -4.32 -41.01
N PHE A 655 -39.32 -4.59 -41.89
CA PHE A 655 -38.10 -5.31 -41.54
C PHE A 655 -36.89 -4.65 -42.20
N ASN A 656 -35.74 -4.75 -41.54
CA ASN A 656 -34.48 -4.21 -42.09
C ASN A 656 -33.84 -5.25 -42.99
N GLU A 657 -33.60 -4.88 -44.24
CA GLU A 657 -32.84 -5.67 -45.20
C GLU A 657 -31.37 -5.20 -45.19
N TYR A 658 -30.44 -6.12 -44.96
CA TYR A 658 -29.00 -5.83 -45.00
C TYR A 658 -28.45 -6.19 -46.38
N THR A 659 -27.97 -5.18 -47.11
CA THR A 659 -27.26 -5.37 -48.38
C THR A 659 -25.78 -5.03 -48.17
N TYR A 660 -24.86 -5.91 -48.60
CA TYR A 660 -23.43 -5.62 -48.58
C TYR A 660 -23.03 -4.88 -49.86
N GLU A 661 -22.45 -3.69 -49.72
CA GLU A 661 -21.80 -2.95 -50.81
C GLU A 661 -20.29 -2.87 -50.53
N GLN A 662 -19.47 -3.48 -51.39
CA GLN A 662 -18.01 -3.36 -51.30
C GLN A 662 -17.55 -2.10 -52.04
N GLU A 663 -17.30 -1.00 -51.33
CA GLU A 663 -16.53 0.12 -51.88
C GLU A 663 -15.05 -0.26 -52.00
N LYS A 664 -14.52 -0.34 -53.23
CA LYS A 664 -13.07 -0.45 -53.49
C LYS A 664 -12.37 0.85 -53.09
N LYS A 665 -11.87 0.97 -51.86
CA LYS A 665 -10.88 1.99 -51.50
C LYS A 665 -9.47 1.51 -51.86
N ARG A 666 -8.78 2.26 -52.73
CA ARG A 666 -7.38 2.05 -53.12
C ARG A 666 -6.47 2.19 -51.88
N PHE A 667 -5.68 1.17 -51.58
CA PHE A 667 -4.59 1.25 -50.61
C PHE A 667 -3.29 1.55 -51.38
N ASP A 668 -2.70 2.72 -51.16
CA ASP A 668 -1.34 3.03 -51.63
C ASP A 668 -0.35 2.71 -50.51
N ILE A 669 0.63 1.85 -50.82
CA ILE A 669 1.76 1.52 -49.95
C ILE A 669 3.01 2.05 -50.66
N SER A 670 3.69 3.03 -50.08
CA SER A 670 5.00 3.49 -50.54
C SER A 670 6.11 2.90 -49.67
N HIS A 671 7.14 2.38 -50.33
CA HIS A 671 8.38 1.91 -49.71
C HIS A 671 9.51 2.84 -50.13
N VAL A 672 10.37 3.24 -49.19
CA VAL A 672 11.53 4.10 -49.46
C VAL A 672 12.77 3.24 -49.30
N SER A 673 13.56 3.11 -50.36
CA SER A 673 14.89 2.48 -50.38
C SER A 673 15.98 3.48 -50.03
#